data_AF-A0A812I0J0-F1
#
_entry.id   AF-A0A812I0J0-F1
#
_cell.length_a   1.000
_cell.length_b   1.000
_cell.length_c   1.000
_cell.angle_alpha   90.00
_cell.angle_beta   90.00
_cell.angle_gamma   90.00
#
_symmetry.space_group_name_H-M   'P 1'
#
loop_
_entity.id
_entity.type
_entity.pdbx_description
1 polymer ?
#
loop_
_entity_poly.entity_id
_entity_poly.type
_entity_poly.pdbx_seq_one_letter_code
_entity_poly.pdbx_strand_id
1 'polypeptide(L)'
;MISKHRLGSGTYTSNLYFYSVALNTWTLKSSVSAPSGRHMHTAVLDSANRRMYIFGGGTRGSSSSTANSLFSDLFRYDLASDSWTQLTGHTTPRARHAAVWDSNSDRMIVFSGEADDKTKLGDVLEYDPASDTWSSPTISGSAPVARVEPVAVWDATSNSMLMCCGEGDVDVYSPFTDSTASAYNDLWSYVRGSGWTELVQSGSFTQRYAVAAAWDAAARSLVGFGGYWYGSSGNYLSSIFSYSVATSSFSEYDVPGAQDCGRAVWNPAAGDFYFFGGWDAQAGGYSDELWRMDAAQGNKGTQLIVLTLHMPGCVRCFAAYSDESIDWTHLSRLWPPALQRHTLIFEEVSQGIFLFGGQGYGTPTYSSKLYFYSITLNAWTLKSSVAVPPGRHMHTAVLDATNRRMYIFGGGTRSSSSSTANSLLSDLFRYDLASDSWTQLTGHTTPRARHAAVWDSNSDRMIVFGGEADDKTKLGDVLEYDPVSDTWSSPTISGSTPVARVEPVAVWDATSNSMLMCCGEGDVDVYSPFTDSTASAYNDLWSYVRGSGWTELVSSGSFTQRECTAAAWDATTRAIVGFGGYRSGGNYLSSVFSYSAASNSFSEYDVPDATDGAAAAWDSRAGDFYMFGGWAENTGAYSDKLWRLNTTAGSWFLLAPPSGPPALGRPTLVFDEVDEGILMFGGRDGTYTSNLYFYSVSLNTWMYIFGGGTRGSSSSTANSLLSDLFRYDLASDSWTQLTGHTTPRARHAAVWDSNLDRMIVFSGEADDKTKLGDVLEYDPASDTWSSPTISGSAPVARVEPVAVWDATSNSMLMCCGEGDVDVYSPFTDSTASAYNDLRSYVRGSGWTELVQSGSFTQRYAVAAAWDAAARSLVGFGGYWYGSSGNYLSSIFSYSAASNSFSEYDFPGAQDCGAAVWNPTAGDFYVFGGWNKEAGSYSDELWRMDAEEGQYEGCKAVTYCPLPKCPPKDSAFTSP
;
A
#
# COMPACT_ATOMS: atom_id res chain seq x y z
N MET A 1 26.42 2.81 -1.31
CA MET A 1 26.48 1.34 -1.12
C MET A 1 26.80 0.63 -2.42
N ILE A 2 27.66 -0.39 -2.37
CA ILE A 2 27.87 -1.31 -3.51
C ILE A 2 27.09 -2.58 -3.22
N SER A 3 26.04 -2.85 -4.02
CA SER A 3 25.18 -4.01 -3.78
C SER A 3 25.84 -5.31 -4.24
N LYS A 4 25.71 -6.36 -3.43
CA LYS A 4 26.04 -7.75 -3.80
C LYS A 4 24.86 -8.34 -4.59
N HIS A 5 24.72 -8.01 -5.87
CA HIS A 5 23.74 -8.72 -6.71
C HIS A 5 24.32 -10.05 -7.18
N ARG A 6 23.64 -11.15 -6.84
CA ARG A 6 23.82 -12.44 -7.49
C ARG A 6 22.73 -12.53 -8.55
N LEU A 7 23.03 -12.10 -9.78
CA LEU A 7 22.16 -12.43 -10.91
C LEU A 7 22.07 -13.96 -11.00
N GLY A 8 20.96 -14.52 -11.49
CA GLY A 8 20.74 -15.98 -11.60
C GLY A 8 21.83 -16.78 -12.33
N SER A 9 22.84 -16.11 -12.92
CA SER A 9 24.04 -16.62 -13.56
C SER A 9 25.32 -16.65 -12.69
N GLY A 10 25.30 -16.12 -11.46
CA GLY A 10 26.46 -16.14 -10.54
C GLY A 10 27.47 -14.98 -10.68
N THR A 11 27.15 -13.89 -11.40
CA THR A 11 28.01 -12.73 -11.60
C THR A 11 27.78 -11.58 -10.59
N TYR A 12 28.86 -10.93 -10.14
CA TYR A 12 28.84 -9.76 -9.22
C TYR A 12 28.78 -8.43 -9.97
N THR A 13 28.13 -7.41 -9.39
CA THR A 13 27.98 -6.06 -9.98
C THR A 13 29.04 -5.07 -9.51
N SER A 14 29.38 -4.09 -10.35
CA SER A 14 30.27 -2.95 -10.06
C SER A 14 29.51 -1.65 -9.69
N ASN A 15 28.24 -1.77 -9.32
CA ASN A 15 27.34 -0.61 -9.13
C ASN A 15 27.57 0.07 -7.78
N LEU A 16 27.58 1.40 -7.78
CA LEU A 16 27.53 2.22 -6.57
C LEU A 16 26.19 2.97 -6.54
N TYR A 17 25.43 2.78 -5.46
CA TYR A 17 24.20 3.51 -5.21
C TYR A 17 24.37 4.54 -4.11
N PHE A 18 23.78 5.71 -4.30
CA PHE A 18 23.70 6.78 -3.31
C PHE A 18 22.26 6.90 -2.85
N TYR A 19 22.01 6.89 -1.53
CA TYR A 19 20.67 7.14 -0.99
C TYR A 19 20.59 8.57 -0.45
N SER A 20 19.62 9.31 -0.95
CA SER A 20 19.29 10.63 -0.41
C SER A 20 18.25 10.46 0.68
N VAL A 21 18.63 10.75 1.93
CA VAL A 21 17.67 10.76 3.06
C VAL A 21 16.57 11.79 2.84
N ALA A 22 16.92 12.98 2.33
CA ALA A 22 15.97 14.08 2.14
C ALA A 22 14.95 13.82 1.02
N LEU A 23 15.39 13.12 -0.03
CA LEU A 23 14.53 12.81 -1.18
C LEU A 23 13.95 11.40 -1.10
N ASN A 24 14.36 10.61 -0.11
CA ASN A 24 13.98 9.21 0.04
C ASN A 24 14.17 8.38 -1.26
N THR A 25 15.28 8.60 -1.98
CA THR A 25 15.53 7.96 -3.28
C THR A 25 16.94 7.37 -3.39
N TRP A 26 17.06 6.27 -4.14
CA TRP A 26 18.33 5.68 -4.56
C TRP A 26 18.75 6.20 -5.93
N THR A 27 20.00 6.65 -6.06
CA THR A 27 20.59 7.07 -7.33
C THR A 27 21.78 6.18 -7.66
N LEU A 28 21.77 5.55 -8.84
CA LEU A 28 22.95 4.86 -9.36
C LEU A 28 24.01 5.89 -9.75
N LYS A 29 25.22 5.72 -9.25
CA LYS A 29 26.40 6.55 -9.57
C LYS A 29 27.18 5.98 -10.74
N SER A 30 28.07 6.81 -11.30
CA SER A 30 28.87 6.46 -12.46
C SER A 30 29.57 5.11 -12.30
N SER A 31 29.48 4.28 -13.34
CA SER A 31 30.18 3.00 -13.47
C SER A 31 31.42 3.11 -14.35
N VAL A 32 31.71 4.30 -14.90
CA VAL A 32 32.88 4.54 -15.74
C VAL A 32 34.14 4.43 -14.89
N SER A 33 35.05 3.52 -15.27
CA SER A 33 36.28 3.21 -14.53
C SER A 33 36.05 2.72 -13.09
N ALA A 34 34.85 2.22 -12.79
CA ALA A 34 34.52 1.65 -11.49
C ALA A 34 35.29 0.34 -11.22
N PRO A 35 35.49 -0.03 -9.95
CA PRO A 35 36.05 -1.33 -9.60
C PRO A 35 35.22 -2.49 -10.16
N SER A 36 35.90 -3.59 -10.53
CA SER A 36 35.24 -4.82 -10.94
C SER A 36 34.27 -5.36 -9.88
N GLY A 37 33.27 -6.13 -10.32
CA GLY A 37 32.28 -6.73 -9.42
C GLY A 37 32.93 -7.59 -8.33
N ARG A 38 32.62 -7.29 -7.06
CA ARG A 38 33.31 -7.83 -5.89
C ARG A 38 32.39 -7.95 -4.68
N HIS A 39 32.71 -8.86 -3.76
CA HIS A 39 32.03 -9.01 -2.48
C HIS A 39 33.04 -8.99 -1.32
N MET A 40 32.56 -8.75 -0.10
CA MET A 40 33.39 -8.69 1.12
C MET A 40 34.57 -7.69 1.05
N HIS A 41 34.40 -6.61 0.28
CA HIS A 41 35.29 -5.45 0.28
C HIS A 41 34.90 -4.48 1.41
N THR A 42 35.80 -3.55 1.75
CA THR A 42 35.47 -2.42 2.63
C THR A 42 35.40 -1.13 1.85
N ALA A 43 34.62 -0.19 2.36
CA ALA A 43 34.55 1.18 1.87
C ALA A 43 34.63 2.14 3.06
N VAL A 44 35.46 3.18 2.94
CA VAL A 44 35.61 4.23 3.95
C VAL A 44 35.38 5.60 3.32
N LEU A 45 34.82 6.53 4.08
CA LEU A 45 34.49 7.87 3.61
C LEU A 45 35.41 8.91 4.28
N ASP A 46 36.17 9.61 3.46
CA ASP A 46 36.75 10.90 3.79
C ASP A 46 35.67 11.96 3.62
N SER A 47 35.01 12.29 4.73
CA SER A 47 33.93 13.27 4.74
C SER A 47 34.42 14.70 4.49
N ALA A 48 35.66 15.01 4.88
CA ALA A 48 36.24 16.35 4.76
C ALA A 48 36.53 16.70 3.30
N ASN A 49 37.11 15.77 2.54
CA ASN A 49 37.39 15.99 1.12
C ASN A 49 36.34 15.37 0.17
N ARG A 50 35.25 14.81 0.71
CA ARG A 50 34.16 14.17 -0.04
C ARG A 50 34.67 13.08 -0.99
N ARG A 51 35.46 12.15 -0.47
CA ARG A 51 36.03 11.02 -1.22
C ARG A 51 35.73 9.70 -0.53
N MET A 52 35.35 8.70 -1.30
CA MET A 52 35.18 7.32 -0.81
C MET A 52 36.32 6.45 -1.32
N TYR A 53 36.89 5.63 -0.46
CA TYR A 53 37.93 4.67 -0.81
C TYR A 53 37.39 3.25 -0.69
N ILE A 54 37.67 2.39 -1.67
CA ILE A 54 37.25 0.99 -1.71
C ILE A 54 38.46 0.11 -1.90
N PHE A 55 38.58 -0.87 -1.02
CA PHE A 55 39.73 -1.76 -0.98
C PHE A 55 39.33 -3.23 -0.86
N GLY A 56 40.01 -4.07 -1.63
CA GLY A 56 39.94 -5.53 -1.53
C GLY A 56 38.61 -6.15 -1.95
N GLY A 57 38.27 -7.26 -1.31
CA GLY A 57 37.15 -8.14 -1.68
C GLY A 57 37.57 -9.25 -2.64
N GLY A 58 36.63 -10.05 -3.14
CA GLY A 58 36.93 -11.13 -4.09
C GLY A 58 35.80 -11.48 -5.05
N THR A 59 36.04 -12.49 -5.89
CA THR A 59 35.02 -13.10 -6.78
C THR A 59 34.79 -14.56 -6.36
N ARG A 60 33.54 -15.00 -6.17
CA ARG A 60 33.23 -16.40 -5.79
C ARG A 60 32.70 -17.19 -6.99
N GLY A 61 33.41 -18.24 -7.41
CA GLY A 61 32.90 -19.34 -8.24
C GLY A 61 32.27 -20.44 -7.37
N SER A 62 31.20 -21.07 -7.83
CA SER A 62 30.50 -22.15 -7.11
C SER A 62 31.36 -23.42 -7.01
N SER A 63 31.50 -23.93 -5.79
CA SER A 63 31.78 -25.34 -5.44
C SER A 63 32.78 -26.09 -6.34
N SER A 64 34.08 -25.93 -6.07
CA SER A 64 35.17 -26.92 -6.13
C SER A 64 36.49 -26.27 -6.57
N SER A 65 37.49 -26.34 -5.68
CA SER A 65 38.94 -26.31 -5.94
C SER A 65 39.57 -25.26 -6.88
N THR A 66 38.89 -24.17 -7.25
CA THR A 66 39.54 -23.05 -7.96
C THR A 66 39.70 -21.87 -7.00
N ALA A 67 40.92 -21.33 -6.93
CA ALA A 67 41.33 -20.31 -5.97
C ALA A 67 40.38 -19.09 -5.97
N ASN A 68 40.00 -18.63 -4.77
CA ASN A 68 39.41 -17.30 -4.61
C ASN A 68 40.42 -16.29 -5.17
N SER A 69 40.04 -15.51 -6.18
CA SER A 69 40.85 -14.34 -6.55
C SER A 69 40.40 -13.17 -5.66
N LEU A 70 41.18 -12.89 -4.63
CA LEU A 70 41.00 -11.66 -3.86
C LEU A 70 41.66 -10.49 -4.59
N PHE A 71 41.15 -9.30 -4.35
CA PHE A 71 41.66 -8.08 -4.93
C PHE A 71 42.62 -7.38 -3.96
N SER A 72 43.64 -6.73 -4.52
CA SER A 72 44.59 -5.84 -3.83
C SER A 72 44.55 -4.40 -4.36
N ASP A 73 43.57 -4.10 -5.21
CA ASP A 73 43.37 -2.80 -5.81
C ASP A 73 42.66 -1.84 -4.84
N LEU A 74 42.98 -0.56 -4.99
CA LEU A 74 42.38 0.53 -4.24
C LEU A 74 41.74 1.50 -5.23
N PHE A 75 40.47 1.80 -5.01
CA PHE A 75 39.70 2.73 -5.83
C PHE A 75 39.27 3.92 -4.99
N ARG A 76 39.45 5.12 -5.52
CA ARG A 76 38.89 6.35 -4.99
C ARG A 76 37.71 6.78 -5.85
N TYR A 77 36.58 7.05 -5.22
CA TYR A 77 35.43 7.70 -5.81
C TYR A 77 35.35 9.13 -5.31
N ASP A 78 35.33 10.10 -6.23
CA ASP A 78 35.13 11.51 -5.92
C ASP A 78 33.64 11.83 -5.97
N LEU A 79 33.07 12.24 -4.83
CA LEU A 79 31.63 12.48 -4.71
C LEU A 79 31.18 13.76 -5.42
N ALA A 80 32.09 14.71 -5.69
CA ALA A 80 31.74 15.98 -6.32
C ALA A 80 31.66 15.84 -7.84
N SER A 81 32.59 15.08 -8.44
CA SER A 81 32.65 14.86 -9.88
C SER A 81 32.00 13.56 -10.36
N ASP A 82 31.45 12.74 -9.46
CA ASP A 82 30.87 11.41 -9.76
C ASP A 82 31.81 10.54 -10.61
N SER A 83 33.05 10.39 -10.14
CA SER A 83 34.11 9.76 -10.93
C SER A 83 34.99 8.82 -10.12
N TRP A 84 35.33 7.69 -10.71
CA TRP A 84 36.28 6.72 -10.15
C TRP A 84 37.71 7.00 -10.61
N THR A 85 38.65 6.72 -9.73
CA THR A 85 40.09 6.69 -10.01
C THR A 85 40.67 5.46 -9.34
N GLN A 86 41.29 4.57 -10.11
CA GLN A 86 42.12 3.51 -9.55
C GLN A 86 43.45 4.11 -9.10
N LEU A 87 43.82 3.83 -7.85
CA LEU A 87 45.06 4.31 -7.24
C LEU A 87 46.19 3.29 -7.47
N THR A 88 47.44 3.76 -7.38
CA THR A 88 48.62 2.95 -7.74
C THR A 88 49.20 2.17 -6.55
N GLY A 89 48.82 2.51 -5.32
CA GLY A 89 49.22 1.80 -4.12
C GLY A 89 48.60 0.39 -4.04
N HIS A 90 49.44 -0.65 -4.06
CA HIS A 90 49.04 -2.05 -3.87
C HIS A 90 49.57 -2.62 -2.55
N THR A 91 48.84 -3.57 -1.99
CA THR A 91 49.23 -4.35 -0.80
C THR A 91 48.80 -5.81 -0.97
N THR A 92 48.85 -6.63 0.07
CA THR A 92 48.40 -8.02 -0.02
C THR A 92 46.89 -8.11 -0.34
N PRO A 93 46.47 -8.95 -1.30
CA PRO A 93 45.05 -9.19 -1.58
C PRO A 93 44.32 -9.67 -0.34
N ARG A 94 43.14 -9.10 -0.07
CA ARG A 94 42.35 -9.48 1.11
C ARG A 94 40.86 -9.18 1.01
N ALA A 95 40.06 -9.97 1.72
CA ALA A 95 38.61 -9.78 1.89
C ALA A 95 38.22 -9.93 3.36
N ARG A 96 36.97 -9.58 3.70
CA ARG A 96 36.39 -9.71 5.06
C ARG A 96 37.20 -9.00 6.16
N HIS A 97 37.98 -8.00 5.79
CA HIS A 97 38.74 -7.17 6.72
C HIS A 97 37.86 -6.02 7.24
N ALA A 98 38.30 -5.36 8.30
CA ALA A 98 37.72 -4.09 8.73
C ALA A 98 38.56 -2.92 8.23
N ALA A 99 37.91 -1.79 7.97
CA ALA A 99 38.57 -0.56 7.61
C ALA A 99 37.88 0.66 8.20
N VAL A 100 38.67 1.67 8.57
CA VAL A 100 38.18 2.96 9.07
C VAL A 100 38.95 4.12 8.42
N TRP A 101 38.33 5.30 8.42
CA TRP A 101 39.00 6.54 8.06
C TRP A 101 39.48 7.26 9.32
N ASP A 102 40.79 7.41 9.48
CA ASP A 102 41.40 8.28 10.48
C ASP A 102 41.27 9.73 10.00
N SER A 103 40.22 10.42 10.48
CA SER A 103 39.96 11.82 10.15
C SER A 103 40.99 12.80 10.73
N ASN A 104 41.78 12.37 11.72
CA ASN A 104 42.75 13.22 12.41
C ASN A 104 44.10 13.23 11.68
N SER A 105 44.44 12.13 11.03
CA SER A 105 45.69 11.98 10.26
C SER A 105 45.50 11.90 8.74
N ASP A 106 44.25 11.91 8.24
CA ASP A 106 43.87 11.83 6.82
C ASP A 106 44.28 10.51 6.15
N ARG A 107 43.98 9.38 6.78
CA ARG A 107 44.47 8.05 6.32
C ARG A 107 43.43 6.95 6.49
N MET A 108 43.50 5.94 5.62
CA MET A 108 42.72 4.72 5.77
C MET A 108 43.51 3.71 6.59
N ILE A 109 42.89 3.16 7.64
CA ILE A 109 43.44 2.09 8.47
C ILE A 109 42.66 0.82 8.19
N VAL A 110 43.37 -0.27 7.90
CA VAL A 110 42.81 -1.60 7.65
C VAL A 110 43.36 -2.56 8.68
N PHE A 111 42.49 -3.41 9.21
CA PHE A 111 42.87 -4.50 10.10
C PHE A 111 42.22 -5.81 9.67
N SER A 112 42.99 -6.88 9.80
CA SER A 112 42.53 -8.26 9.66
C SER A 112 42.09 -8.66 8.23
N GLY A 113 41.25 -9.71 8.14
CA GLY A 113 40.74 -10.27 6.90
C GLY A 113 41.32 -11.65 6.56
N GLU A 114 41.02 -12.14 5.37
CA GLU A 114 41.57 -13.39 4.83
C GLU A 114 42.40 -13.11 3.58
N ALA A 115 43.51 -13.84 3.41
CA ALA A 115 44.31 -13.88 2.18
C ALA A 115 43.81 -14.95 1.20
N ASP A 116 44.37 -15.01 -0.01
CA ASP A 116 43.95 -15.95 -1.07
C ASP A 116 44.04 -17.43 -0.65
N ASP A 117 45.02 -17.76 0.18
CA ASP A 117 45.23 -19.10 0.76
C ASP A 117 44.32 -19.38 1.97
N LYS A 118 43.39 -18.46 2.27
CA LYS A 118 42.49 -18.43 3.43
C LYS A 118 43.20 -18.21 4.77
N THR A 119 44.48 -17.84 4.76
CA THR A 119 45.17 -17.45 5.98
C THR A 119 44.50 -16.21 6.55
N LYS A 120 44.04 -16.29 7.80
CA LYS A 120 43.52 -15.15 8.55
C LYS A 120 44.66 -14.20 8.86
N LEU A 121 44.48 -12.93 8.55
CA LEU A 121 45.45 -11.87 8.76
C LEU A 121 45.15 -11.15 10.07
N GLY A 122 46.19 -10.74 10.79
CA GLY A 122 46.12 -9.93 12.01
C GLY A 122 47.00 -8.69 11.94
N ASP A 123 47.44 -8.31 10.73
CA ASP A 123 48.24 -7.13 10.48
C ASP A 123 47.38 -5.86 10.44
N VAL A 124 48.02 -4.73 10.75
CA VAL A 124 47.48 -3.39 10.50
C VAL A 124 48.15 -2.86 9.24
N LEU A 125 47.35 -2.31 8.33
CA LEU A 125 47.82 -1.55 7.17
C LEU A 125 47.29 -0.12 7.24
N GLU A 126 48.13 0.83 6.87
CA GLU A 126 47.76 2.24 6.79
C GLU A 126 48.04 2.75 5.38
N TYR A 127 47.02 3.31 4.73
CA TYR A 127 47.14 3.95 3.42
C TYR A 127 47.21 5.48 3.58
N ASP A 128 48.23 6.07 2.98
CA ASP A 128 48.39 7.52 2.87
C ASP A 128 47.91 8.02 1.49
N PRO A 129 46.81 8.79 1.42
CA PRO A 129 46.30 9.35 0.18
C PRO A 129 47.20 10.44 -0.43
N ALA A 130 48.03 11.11 0.37
CA ALA A 130 48.89 12.20 -0.11
C ALA A 130 50.10 11.67 -0.89
N SER A 131 50.65 10.52 -0.47
CA SER A 131 51.75 9.85 -1.17
C SER A 131 51.32 8.65 -2.02
N ASP A 132 50.06 8.24 -1.96
CA ASP A 132 49.52 7.02 -2.60
C ASP A 132 50.29 5.75 -2.21
N THR A 133 50.61 5.61 -0.92
CA THR A 133 51.42 4.48 -0.41
C THR A 133 50.81 3.79 0.79
N TRP A 134 50.98 2.47 0.83
CA TRP A 134 50.69 1.64 2.00
C TRP A 134 51.91 1.50 2.92
N SER A 135 51.65 1.45 4.22
CA SER A 135 52.65 1.16 5.26
C SER A 135 52.07 0.19 6.28
N SER A 136 52.87 -0.73 6.82
CA SER A 136 52.48 -1.58 7.94
C SER A 136 53.24 -1.13 9.21
N PRO A 137 52.55 -0.58 10.23
CA PRO A 137 53.19 -0.18 11.47
C PRO A 137 53.62 -1.40 12.29
N THR A 138 54.76 -1.28 12.98
CA THR A 138 55.18 -2.30 13.95
C THR A 138 54.33 -2.18 15.20
N ILE A 139 53.60 -3.24 15.52
CA ILE A 139 52.78 -3.33 16.73
C ILE A 139 53.62 -3.95 17.85
N SER A 140 53.72 -3.27 18.99
CA SER A 140 54.32 -3.79 20.20
C SER A 140 53.26 -4.09 21.26
N GLY A 141 53.28 -5.28 21.86
CA GLY A 141 52.37 -5.68 22.94
C GLY A 141 51.33 -6.72 22.54
N SER A 142 50.30 -6.89 23.36
CA SER A 142 49.14 -7.76 23.07
C SER A 142 48.27 -7.12 21.99
N ALA A 143 47.95 -7.90 20.96
CA ALA A 143 47.09 -7.48 19.86
C ALA A 143 45.92 -8.46 19.73
N PRO A 144 44.79 -8.03 19.13
CA PRO A 144 43.71 -8.94 18.84
C PRO A 144 44.17 -10.07 17.91
N VAL A 145 43.66 -11.28 18.15
CA VAL A 145 43.91 -12.43 17.26
C VAL A 145 43.39 -12.18 15.85
N ALA A 146 44.07 -12.78 14.86
CA ALA A 146 43.68 -12.72 13.45
C ALA A 146 42.25 -13.25 13.26
N ARG A 147 41.40 -12.46 12.61
CA ARG A 147 39.97 -12.73 12.48
C ARG A 147 39.39 -12.25 11.15
N VAL A 148 38.22 -12.73 10.79
CA VAL A 148 37.44 -12.22 9.65
C VAL A 148 36.15 -11.59 10.13
N GLU A 149 35.67 -10.62 9.36
CA GLU A 149 34.45 -9.85 9.62
C GLU A 149 34.37 -9.18 11.01
N PRO A 150 35.47 -8.59 11.53
CA PRO A 150 35.35 -7.74 12.71
C PRO A 150 34.61 -6.45 12.38
N VAL A 151 33.99 -5.86 13.39
CA VAL A 151 33.45 -4.51 13.34
C VAL A 151 34.55 -3.54 13.72
N ALA A 152 34.74 -2.47 12.95
CA ALA A 152 35.59 -1.36 13.35
C ALA A 152 34.92 -0.01 13.10
N VAL A 153 35.13 0.93 14.03
CA VAL A 153 34.66 2.31 13.94
C VAL A 153 35.75 3.28 14.40
N TRP A 154 35.69 4.53 13.93
CA TRP A 154 36.63 5.58 14.32
C TRP A 154 36.04 6.52 15.37
N ASP A 155 36.70 6.65 16.52
CA ASP A 155 36.42 7.71 17.51
C ASP A 155 37.45 8.84 17.34
N ALA A 156 37.07 9.88 16.60
CA ALA A 156 37.91 11.05 16.37
C ALA A 156 38.27 11.82 17.66
N THR A 157 37.48 11.67 18.73
CA THR A 157 37.74 12.31 20.02
C THR A 157 38.88 11.62 20.76
N SER A 158 38.89 10.29 20.74
CA SER A 158 39.97 9.48 21.33
C SER A 158 41.15 9.26 20.38
N ASN A 159 41.00 9.65 19.11
CA ASN A 159 41.96 9.40 18.04
C ASN A 159 42.31 7.90 17.92
N SER A 160 41.27 7.06 17.93
CA SER A 160 41.42 5.61 18.01
C SER A 160 40.39 4.86 17.17
N MET A 161 40.80 3.74 16.61
CA MET A 161 39.90 2.74 16.03
C MET A 161 39.42 1.80 17.15
N LEU A 162 38.11 1.74 17.36
CA LEU A 162 37.48 0.72 18.21
C LEU A 162 37.15 -0.50 17.34
N MET A 163 37.46 -1.70 17.84
CA MET A 163 37.24 -2.97 17.12
C MET A 163 36.65 -4.02 18.06
N CYS A 164 35.60 -4.71 17.61
CA CYS A 164 35.02 -5.85 18.31
C CYS A 164 34.52 -6.90 17.32
N CYS A 165 34.01 -8.01 17.84
CA CYS A 165 33.41 -9.09 17.05
C CYS A 165 34.43 -9.79 16.11
N GLY A 166 33.91 -10.66 15.24
CA GLY A 166 34.67 -11.36 14.20
C GLY A 166 34.86 -12.84 14.51
N GLU A 167 35.31 -13.59 13.51
CA GLU A 167 35.46 -15.05 13.55
C GLU A 167 36.94 -15.48 13.54
N GLY A 168 37.32 -16.32 14.51
CA GLY A 168 38.62 -17.01 14.62
C GLY A 168 38.68 -18.35 13.89
N ASP A 169 39.76 -19.13 14.05
CA ASP A 169 39.98 -20.41 13.33
C ASP A 169 39.82 -21.67 14.19
N VAL A 170 39.14 -22.70 13.65
CA VAL A 170 39.42 -24.14 13.86
C VAL A 170 39.18 -24.90 12.54
N ASP A 171 39.99 -25.94 12.31
CA ASP A 171 40.39 -26.59 11.05
C ASP A 171 39.35 -26.99 9.97
N VAL A 172 39.89 -26.96 8.75
CA VAL A 172 39.52 -27.50 7.43
C VAL A 172 38.65 -28.79 7.41
N TYR A 173 37.60 -28.78 6.58
CA TYR A 173 36.76 -29.91 6.11
C TYR A 173 35.66 -30.48 7.05
N SER A 174 34.61 -29.71 7.35
CA SER A 174 33.21 -30.20 7.40
C SER A 174 32.25 -29.05 7.78
N PRO A 175 31.29 -28.64 6.94
CA PRO A 175 30.37 -27.57 7.28
C PRO A 175 29.29 -27.93 8.33
N PHE A 176 29.34 -29.09 9.00
CA PHE A 176 28.22 -29.53 9.87
C PHE A 176 28.57 -30.28 11.17
N THR A 177 29.81 -30.31 11.67
CA THR A 177 30.10 -31.16 12.86
C THR A 177 31.10 -30.67 13.91
N ASP A 178 31.62 -29.44 13.88
CA ASP A 178 32.59 -29.00 14.92
C ASP A 178 32.10 -27.77 15.70
N SER A 179 32.04 -27.92 17.03
CA SER A 179 31.50 -26.97 18.02
C SER A 179 32.53 -25.93 18.47
N THR A 180 33.49 -25.56 17.62
CA THR A 180 34.70 -24.83 18.05
C THR A 180 35.03 -23.55 17.27
N ALA A 181 34.25 -23.17 16.24
CA ALA A 181 34.41 -21.85 15.61
C ALA A 181 34.11 -20.72 16.61
N SER A 182 35.14 -19.95 16.99
CA SER A 182 35.03 -18.91 18.02
C SER A 182 34.71 -17.56 17.38
N ALA A 183 33.46 -17.13 17.53
CA ALA A 183 33.14 -15.72 17.35
C ALA A 183 33.58 -14.95 18.59
N TYR A 184 33.96 -13.68 18.44
CA TYR A 184 34.44 -12.87 19.55
C TYR A 184 33.41 -11.86 20.05
N ASN A 185 33.54 -11.45 21.32
CA ASN A 185 32.82 -10.32 21.94
C ASN A 185 33.78 -9.42 22.73
N ASP A 186 35.08 -9.51 22.44
CA ASP A 186 36.11 -8.64 22.99
C ASP A 186 36.04 -7.24 22.35
N LEU A 187 36.59 -6.24 23.04
CA LEU A 187 36.66 -4.86 22.57
C LEU A 187 38.10 -4.35 22.67
N TRP A 188 38.62 -3.89 21.55
CA TRP A 188 39.98 -3.41 21.41
C TRP A 188 39.99 -1.97 20.89
N SER A 189 40.97 -1.19 21.34
CA SER A 189 41.28 0.13 20.82
C SER A 189 42.66 0.12 20.17
N TYR A 190 42.76 0.59 18.94
CA TYR A 190 44.02 0.85 18.25
C TYR A 190 44.27 2.35 18.16
N VAL A 191 45.40 2.78 18.72
CA VAL A 191 45.90 4.15 18.60
C VAL A 191 47.19 4.13 17.80
N ARG A 192 47.24 4.90 16.71
CA ARG A 192 48.42 4.97 15.85
C ARG A 192 49.67 5.36 16.66
N GLY A 193 50.74 4.58 16.49
CA GLY A 193 51.99 4.74 17.21
C GLY A 193 52.00 4.22 18.66
N SER A 194 50.84 3.96 19.27
CA SER A 194 50.73 3.37 20.61
C SER A 194 50.31 1.89 20.59
N GLY A 195 49.78 1.39 19.46
CA GLY A 195 49.41 -0.01 19.28
C GLY A 195 48.00 -0.33 19.78
N TRP A 196 47.78 -1.61 20.11
CA TRP A 196 46.49 -2.13 20.56
C TRP A 196 46.40 -2.14 22.08
N THR A 197 45.20 -1.86 22.59
CA THR A 197 44.84 -2.02 24.00
C THR A 197 43.47 -2.69 24.08
N GLU A 198 43.38 -3.81 24.79
CA GLU A 198 42.09 -4.42 25.13
C GLU A 198 41.40 -3.53 26.17
N LEU A 199 40.16 -3.12 25.90
CA LEU A 199 39.39 -2.30 26.81
C LEU A 199 38.75 -3.20 27.88
N VAL A 200 38.64 -2.69 29.12
CA VAL A 200 37.92 -3.39 30.18
C VAL A 200 36.49 -2.85 30.21
N GLN A 201 35.51 -3.71 29.96
CA GLN A 201 34.08 -3.36 29.94
C GLN A 201 33.31 -3.99 31.09
N SER A 202 32.21 -3.34 31.48
CA SER A 202 31.14 -3.96 32.27
C SER A 202 29.96 -4.38 31.38
N GLY A 203 29.21 -5.41 31.77
CA GLY A 203 28.22 -6.05 30.89
C GLY A 203 28.85 -6.96 29.82
N SER A 204 28.01 -7.66 29.06
CA SER A 204 28.44 -8.54 27.97
C SER A 204 27.39 -8.57 26.88
N PHE A 205 27.79 -8.95 25.68
CA PHE A 205 26.89 -9.29 24.59
C PHE A 205 27.27 -10.65 23.98
N THR A 206 26.32 -11.28 23.29
CA THR A 206 26.52 -12.57 22.62
C THR A 206 27.62 -12.47 21.57
N GLN A 207 28.59 -13.39 21.63
CA GLN A 207 29.68 -13.52 20.66
C GLN A 207 29.13 -13.65 19.23
N ARG A 208 29.71 -12.91 18.29
CA ARG A 208 29.18 -12.82 16.93
C ARG A 208 30.18 -12.31 15.91
N TYR A 209 29.93 -12.62 14.64
CA TYR A 209 30.58 -12.02 13.47
C TYR A 209 29.51 -11.62 12.45
N ALA A 210 29.91 -11.09 11.29
CA ALA A 210 28.99 -10.62 10.25
C ALA A 210 28.01 -9.52 10.72
N VAL A 211 28.44 -8.68 11.66
CA VAL A 211 27.62 -7.64 12.28
C VAL A 211 27.56 -6.40 11.40
N ALA A 212 26.39 -5.79 11.28
CA ALA A 212 26.26 -4.43 10.78
C ALA A 212 26.42 -3.45 11.95
N ALA A 213 27.33 -2.48 11.85
CA ALA A 213 27.58 -1.58 12.96
C ALA A 213 27.87 -0.16 12.50
N ALA A 214 27.59 0.80 13.38
CA ALA A 214 27.80 2.22 13.16
C ALA A 214 28.18 2.94 14.45
N TRP A 215 28.81 4.11 14.30
CA TRP A 215 29.28 4.94 15.40
C TRP A 215 28.42 6.19 15.54
N ASP A 216 27.75 6.32 16.68
CA ASP A 216 27.14 7.57 17.08
C ASP A 216 28.22 8.48 17.69
N ALA A 217 28.68 9.42 16.88
CA ALA A 217 29.69 10.40 17.29
C ALA A 217 29.19 11.38 18.36
N ALA A 218 27.89 11.62 18.47
CA ALA A 218 27.31 12.54 19.45
C ALA A 218 27.24 11.90 20.83
N ALA A 219 26.76 10.65 20.92
CA ALA A 219 26.71 9.91 22.18
C ALA A 219 28.05 9.22 22.53
N ARG A 220 28.99 9.16 21.58
CA ARG A 220 30.22 8.36 21.66
C ARG A 220 29.92 6.89 21.98
N SER A 221 29.05 6.31 21.15
CA SER A 221 28.56 4.94 21.31
C SER A 221 28.69 4.14 20.02
N LEU A 222 29.14 2.90 20.14
CA LEU A 222 29.13 1.90 19.08
C LEU A 222 27.81 1.14 19.17
N VAL A 223 27.09 1.00 18.06
CA VAL A 223 25.86 0.21 17.98
C VAL A 223 26.01 -0.85 16.89
N GLY A 224 25.74 -2.11 17.23
CA GLY A 224 25.82 -3.25 16.33
C GLY A 224 24.50 -4.00 16.25
N PHE A 225 24.15 -4.45 15.05
CA PHE A 225 22.88 -5.07 14.70
C PHE A 225 23.11 -6.49 14.19
N GLY A 226 22.37 -7.45 14.75
CA GLY A 226 22.32 -8.83 14.29
C GLY A 226 23.67 -9.56 14.38
N GLY A 227 23.98 -10.37 13.37
CA GLY A 227 25.20 -11.17 13.25
C GLY A 227 24.97 -12.67 13.41
N TYR A 228 26.03 -13.47 13.27
CA TYR A 228 25.97 -14.93 13.33
C TYR A 228 26.77 -15.49 14.49
N TRP A 229 26.23 -16.52 15.14
CA TRP A 229 26.84 -17.21 16.29
C TRP A 229 26.87 -18.75 16.11
N TYR A 230 28.04 -19.36 16.35
CA TYR A 230 28.24 -20.81 16.34
C TYR A 230 27.85 -21.46 17.69
N GLY A 231 26.57 -21.39 18.05
CA GLY A 231 26.01 -22.22 19.13
C GLY A 231 25.81 -23.68 18.68
N SER A 232 25.24 -24.54 19.54
CA SER A 232 24.91 -25.96 19.26
C SER A 232 24.00 -26.20 18.05
N SER A 233 23.50 -25.14 17.41
CA SER A 233 22.60 -25.16 16.26
C SER A 233 23.01 -24.19 15.12
N GLY A 234 23.99 -23.30 15.33
CA GLY A 234 24.30 -22.19 14.43
C GLY A 234 23.13 -21.21 14.27
N ASN A 235 23.17 -20.04 14.94
CA ASN A 235 22.03 -19.12 15.01
C ASN A 235 22.37 -17.74 14.44
N TYR A 236 21.47 -17.23 13.59
CA TYR A 236 21.41 -15.82 13.24
C TYR A 236 20.81 -15.06 14.43
N LEU A 237 21.44 -13.96 14.82
CA LEU A 237 21.02 -13.14 15.95
C LEU A 237 20.09 -12.04 15.45
N SER A 238 19.01 -11.82 16.21
CA SER A 238 18.09 -10.70 16.02
C SER A 238 18.31 -9.62 17.09
N SER A 239 19.43 -9.64 17.81
CA SER A 239 19.70 -8.70 18.89
C SER A 239 20.55 -7.51 18.44
N ILE A 240 20.33 -6.37 19.07
CA ILE A 240 21.15 -5.16 18.96
C ILE A 240 22.03 -5.07 20.20
N PHE A 241 23.32 -4.79 20.03
CA PHE A 241 24.20 -4.44 21.13
C PHE A 241 24.68 -3.00 21.01
N SER A 242 24.96 -2.37 22.15
CA SER A 242 25.62 -1.07 22.17
C SER A 242 26.74 -1.03 23.20
N TYR A 243 27.80 -0.30 22.89
CA TYR A 243 28.88 0.06 23.80
C TYR A 243 28.95 1.57 23.94
N SER A 244 28.87 2.06 25.17
CA SER A 244 29.05 3.49 25.46
C SER A 244 30.43 3.75 26.05
N VAL A 245 31.17 4.68 25.45
CA VAL A 245 32.47 5.13 26.00
C VAL A 245 32.27 5.82 27.35
N ALA A 246 31.15 6.53 27.55
CA ALA A 246 30.88 7.27 28.77
C ALA A 246 30.74 6.37 30.00
N THR A 247 30.11 5.21 29.85
CA THR A 247 29.90 4.25 30.94
C THR A 247 30.87 3.06 30.91
N SER A 248 31.63 2.89 29.81
CA SER A 248 32.50 1.72 29.58
C SER A 248 31.74 0.40 29.77
N SER A 249 30.54 0.32 29.19
CA SER A 249 29.65 -0.82 29.36
C SER A 249 28.98 -1.24 28.07
N PHE A 250 28.76 -2.56 27.92
CA PHE A 250 27.88 -3.11 26.90
C PHE A 250 26.44 -3.26 27.40
N SER A 251 25.49 -3.13 26.48
CA SER A 251 24.10 -3.54 26.64
C SER A 251 23.63 -4.30 25.40
N GLU A 252 22.74 -5.26 25.55
CA GLU A 252 22.16 -6.06 24.46
C GLU A 252 20.63 -6.15 24.64
N TYR A 253 19.91 -6.03 23.53
CA TYR A 253 18.45 -6.04 23.47
C TYR A 253 18.00 -6.90 22.28
N ASP A 254 16.95 -7.70 22.45
CA ASP A 254 16.36 -8.47 21.36
C ASP A 254 15.45 -7.57 20.51
N VAL A 255 15.54 -7.68 19.18
CA VAL A 255 14.58 -7.10 18.24
C VAL A 255 13.99 -8.17 17.31
N PRO A 256 12.81 -7.96 16.71
CA PRO A 256 12.25 -8.88 15.72
C PRO A 256 13.05 -8.87 14.41
N GLY A 257 13.35 -10.06 13.86
CA GLY A 257 14.05 -10.25 12.58
C GLY A 257 15.55 -10.55 12.74
N ALA A 258 15.97 -11.77 12.38
CA ALA A 258 17.37 -12.20 12.47
C ALA A 258 18.10 -11.94 11.14
N GLN A 259 19.08 -11.04 11.15
CA GLN A 259 19.83 -10.64 9.96
C GLN A 259 21.34 -10.72 10.19
N ASP A 260 22.10 -11.26 9.23
CA ASP A 260 23.56 -11.19 9.19
C ASP A 260 24.07 -10.41 7.97
N CYS A 261 25.36 -10.04 7.95
CA CYS A 261 26.04 -9.44 6.79
C CYS A 261 25.49 -8.09 6.27
N GLY A 262 24.63 -7.41 7.03
CA GLY A 262 24.11 -6.08 6.68
C GLY A 262 25.16 -4.97 6.76
N ARG A 263 24.75 -3.74 6.42
CA ARG A 263 25.56 -2.53 6.59
C ARG A 263 24.76 -1.46 7.31
N ALA A 264 25.37 -0.84 8.32
CA ALA A 264 24.75 0.24 9.08
C ALA A 264 25.56 1.54 8.91
N VAL A 265 24.88 2.68 8.97
CA VAL A 265 25.47 4.02 8.93
C VAL A 265 24.75 4.96 9.89
N TRP A 266 25.49 5.86 10.52
CA TRP A 266 24.95 6.90 11.39
C TRP A 266 24.70 8.19 10.60
N ASN A 267 23.51 8.77 10.74
CA ASN A 267 23.17 10.09 10.22
C ASN A 267 23.22 11.13 11.35
N PRO A 268 24.31 11.90 11.49
CA PRO A 268 24.45 12.87 12.57
C PRO A 268 23.49 14.05 12.47
N ALA A 269 22.95 14.34 11.28
CA ALA A 269 22.02 15.45 11.08
C ALA A 269 20.61 15.12 11.58
N ALA A 270 20.19 13.87 11.47
CA ALA A 270 18.88 13.40 11.88
C ALA A 270 18.90 12.73 13.27
N GLY A 271 20.06 12.26 13.74
CA GLY A 271 20.15 11.51 14.98
C GLY A 271 19.73 10.05 14.83
N ASP A 272 19.85 9.48 13.63
CA ASP A 272 19.34 8.14 13.33
C ASP A 272 20.42 7.20 12.75
N PHE A 273 20.28 5.91 13.04
CA PHE A 273 20.96 4.84 12.33
C PHE A 273 20.15 4.38 11.14
N TYR A 274 20.84 4.09 10.04
CA TYR A 274 20.27 3.43 8.87
C TYR A 274 20.95 2.09 8.68
N PHE A 275 20.18 1.05 8.43
CA PHE A 275 20.66 -0.30 8.17
C PHE A 275 20.11 -0.80 6.83
N PHE A 276 20.95 -1.47 6.04
CA PHE A 276 20.54 -2.01 4.74
C PHE A 276 21.21 -3.35 4.45
N GLY A 277 20.43 -4.24 3.84
CA GLY A 277 20.89 -5.52 3.34
C GLY A 277 21.17 -6.56 4.41
N GLY A 278 21.71 -7.70 4.01
CA GLY A 278 22.02 -8.82 4.90
C GLY A 278 21.26 -10.09 4.54
N TRP A 279 21.67 -11.26 5.08
CA TRP A 279 20.89 -12.49 4.92
C TRP A 279 19.87 -12.60 6.05
N ASP A 280 18.61 -12.72 5.65
CA ASP A 280 17.50 -12.98 6.55
C ASP A 280 17.26 -14.50 6.59
N ALA A 281 17.43 -15.09 7.78
CA ALA A 281 17.28 -16.51 8.00
C ALA A 281 15.83 -16.98 7.89
N GLN A 282 14.86 -16.13 8.22
CA GLN A 282 13.43 -16.42 8.17
C GLN A 282 12.90 -16.31 6.73
N ALA A 283 13.37 -15.31 5.98
CA ALA A 283 12.99 -15.12 4.58
C ALA A 283 13.77 -16.04 3.60
N GLY A 284 14.86 -16.67 4.06
CA GLY A 284 15.69 -17.57 3.26
C GLY A 284 16.42 -16.87 2.11
N GLY A 285 16.78 -15.59 2.28
CA GLY A 285 17.31 -14.74 1.21
C GLY A 285 18.04 -13.50 1.69
N TYR A 286 18.64 -12.76 0.76
CA TYR A 286 19.20 -11.44 1.05
C TYR A 286 18.08 -10.40 1.10
N SER A 287 18.05 -9.58 2.14
CA SER A 287 17.17 -8.41 2.24
C SER A 287 17.67 -7.28 1.34
N ASP A 288 16.76 -6.56 0.70
CA ASP A 288 16.97 -5.31 -0.04
C ASP A 288 16.25 -4.12 0.61
N GLU A 289 15.85 -4.28 1.88
CA GLU A 289 15.12 -3.27 2.65
C GLU A 289 16.07 -2.31 3.38
N LEU A 290 15.64 -1.06 3.51
CA LEU A 290 16.30 -0.02 4.29
C LEU A 290 15.56 0.19 5.60
N TRP A 291 16.28 0.11 6.71
CA TRP A 291 15.78 0.27 8.07
C TRP A 291 16.33 1.54 8.69
N ARG A 292 15.54 2.23 9.50
CA ARG A 292 15.92 3.43 10.26
C ARG A 292 15.64 3.23 11.74
N MET A 293 16.57 3.64 12.61
CA MET A 293 16.43 3.62 14.08
C MET A 293 16.83 4.97 14.67
N ASP A 294 15.96 5.59 15.46
CA ASP A 294 16.23 6.86 16.16
C ASP A 294 17.08 6.61 17.41
N ALA A 295 18.21 7.32 17.53
CA ALA A 295 19.11 7.18 18.68
C ALA A 295 18.71 8.00 19.92
N ALA A 296 17.84 9.00 19.81
CA ALA A 296 17.35 9.77 20.94
C ALA A 296 16.47 8.92 21.90
N GLN A 297 15.94 7.79 21.41
CA GLN A 297 15.25 6.77 22.22
C GLN A 297 16.21 5.70 22.80
N GLY A 298 17.51 5.84 22.55
CA GLY A 298 18.58 4.86 22.80
C GLY A 298 18.97 4.64 24.26
N ASN A 299 18.02 4.52 25.18
CA ASN A 299 18.22 3.87 26.49
C ASN A 299 16.96 3.21 27.07
N LYS A 300 15.82 3.22 26.35
CA LYS A 300 14.60 2.50 26.71
C LYS A 300 13.82 2.10 25.43
N GLY A 301 13.92 0.83 25.04
CA GLY A 301 13.02 0.16 24.08
C GLY A 301 12.78 0.90 22.75
N THR A 302 13.67 0.72 21.77
CA THR A 302 13.73 1.48 20.51
C THR A 302 12.72 1.02 19.44
N GLN A 303 12.03 1.98 18.80
CA GLN A 303 11.29 1.82 17.54
C GLN A 303 12.27 1.65 16.35
N LEU A 304 12.18 0.53 15.62
CA LEU A 304 12.69 0.44 14.24
C LEU A 304 11.58 0.90 13.28
N ILE A 305 11.88 1.89 12.44
CA ILE A 305 11.01 2.32 11.35
C ILE A 305 11.54 1.70 10.05
N VAL A 306 10.73 0.87 9.40
CA VAL A 306 11.04 0.35 8.05
C VAL A 306 10.80 1.47 7.04
N LEU A 307 11.83 1.85 6.30
CA LEU A 307 11.69 2.66 5.09
C LEU A 307 11.71 1.69 3.91
N THR A 308 10.55 1.13 3.54
CA THR A 308 10.50 0.14 2.46
C THR A 308 10.78 0.82 1.11
N LEU A 309 12.03 0.77 0.67
CA LEU A 309 12.53 1.28 -0.60
C LEU A 309 13.29 0.17 -1.31
N HIS A 310 12.66 -0.37 -2.34
CA HIS A 310 13.19 -1.48 -3.13
C HIS A 310 14.27 -1.01 -4.10
N MET A 311 15.33 -1.81 -4.26
CA MET A 311 16.20 -1.68 -5.42
C MET A 311 15.45 -2.17 -6.67
N PRO A 312 15.65 -1.57 -7.87
CA PRO A 312 14.95 -1.99 -9.07
C PRO A 312 15.32 -3.43 -9.47
N GLY A 313 14.41 -4.40 -9.27
CA GLY A 313 14.51 -5.73 -9.89
C GLY A 313 14.34 -6.99 -9.01
N CYS A 314 13.88 -6.91 -7.76
CA CYS A 314 13.55 -8.09 -6.94
C CYS A 314 12.23 -7.89 -6.17
N VAL A 315 11.51 -8.98 -5.89
CA VAL A 315 10.17 -8.99 -5.28
C VAL A 315 10.22 -9.73 -3.95
N ARG A 316 9.92 -9.04 -2.83
CA ARG A 316 9.29 -9.50 -1.57
C ARG A 316 9.36 -8.38 -0.52
N CYS A 317 8.32 -8.23 0.33
CA CYS A 317 8.31 -7.34 1.50
C CYS A 317 7.62 -8.05 2.67
N PHE A 318 8.09 -7.84 3.90
CA PHE A 318 7.35 -8.14 5.15
C PHE A 318 7.41 -6.94 6.12
N ALA A 319 6.46 -6.92 7.07
CA ALA A 319 6.19 -5.84 8.01
C ALA A 319 6.87 -6.04 9.38
N ALA A 320 7.07 -4.95 10.13
CA ALA A 320 7.56 -4.95 11.51
C ALA A 320 6.42 -4.74 12.53
N TYR A 321 6.51 -5.38 13.70
CA TYR A 321 5.61 -5.24 14.87
C TYR A 321 6.44 -4.97 16.15
N SER A 322 5.86 -4.23 17.10
CA SER A 322 6.42 -3.99 18.45
C SER A 322 5.35 -4.30 19.50
N ASP A 323 5.75 -4.91 20.62
CA ASP A 323 4.85 -5.35 21.70
C ASP A 323 4.90 -4.47 22.97
N GLU A 324 3.72 -4.38 23.59
CA GLU A 324 3.30 -3.91 24.93
C GLU A 324 3.35 -2.43 25.39
N SER A 325 2.18 -1.79 25.22
CA SER A 325 1.38 -1.00 26.19
C SER A 325 1.41 0.56 26.21
N ILE A 326 0.53 1.11 25.36
CA ILE A 326 -0.41 2.27 25.49
C ILE A 326 0.17 3.70 25.50
N ASP A 327 0.34 4.28 24.30
CA ASP A 327 -0.70 5.12 23.65
C ASP A 327 -0.49 5.13 22.09
N TRP A 328 -1.60 5.25 21.36
CA TRP A 328 -1.92 4.71 20.02
C TRP A 328 -1.31 5.38 18.77
N THR A 329 -1.13 4.63 17.67
CA THR A 329 -1.49 5.09 16.29
C THR A 329 -1.81 3.95 15.30
N HIS A 330 -2.72 4.26 14.38
CA HIS A 330 -3.53 3.42 13.49
C HIS A 330 -2.92 3.31 12.07
N LEU A 331 -2.93 2.12 11.45
CA LEU A 331 -2.58 1.91 10.02
C LEU A 331 -3.62 1.00 9.34
N SER A 332 -4.66 1.56 8.74
CA SER A 332 -5.50 0.86 7.75
C SER A 332 -5.66 1.70 6.46
N ARG A 333 -5.51 1.02 5.32
CA ARG A 333 -5.40 1.53 3.93
C ARG A 333 -6.75 2.09 3.41
N LEU A 334 -6.88 3.42 3.23
CA LEU A 334 -8.05 4.08 2.59
C LEU A 334 -7.81 4.29 1.09
N TRP A 335 -8.28 3.43 0.17
CA TRP A 335 -8.11 3.63 -1.29
C TRP A 335 -9.43 3.96 -2.01
N PRO A 336 -9.41 4.82 -3.05
CA PRO A 336 -10.57 5.03 -3.91
C PRO A 336 -10.91 3.78 -4.76
N PRO A 337 -12.20 3.47 -4.99
CA PRO A 337 -12.61 2.40 -5.90
C PRO A 337 -12.39 2.78 -7.37
N ALA A 338 -12.44 1.79 -8.27
CA ALA A 338 -12.35 2.03 -9.71
C ALA A 338 -13.58 2.81 -10.22
N LEU A 339 -13.35 4.01 -10.77
CA LEU A 339 -14.40 4.96 -11.14
C LEU A 339 -14.11 5.57 -12.53
N GLN A 340 -15.09 5.58 -13.43
CA GLN A 340 -15.03 6.34 -14.69
C GLN A 340 -15.84 7.64 -14.59
N ARG A 341 -15.53 8.65 -15.41
CA ARG A 341 -16.28 9.93 -15.48
C ARG A 341 -16.35 10.66 -14.13
N HIS A 342 -15.27 10.56 -13.35
CA HIS A 342 -15.01 11.28 -12.11
C HIS A 342 -14.31 12.61 -12.41
N THR A 343 -14.17 13.48 -11.40
CA THR A 343 -13.36 14.69 -11.50
C THR A 343 -12.14 14.59 -10.58
N LEU A 344 -11.04 15.21 -11.01
CA LEU A 344 -9.84 15.40 -10.20
C LEU A 344 -9.57 16.90 -10.06
N ILE A 345 -9.21 17.33 -8.86
CA ILE A 345 -8.78 18.69 -8.58
C ILE A 345 -7.42 18.62 -7.88
N PHE A 346 -6.39 19.16 -8.52
CA PHE A 346 -5.12 19.39 -7.86
C PHE A 346 -5.22 20.64 -7.00
N GLU A 347 -4.80 20.55 -5.73
CA GLU A 347 -4.68 21.71 -4.86
C GLU A 347 -3.23 21.87 -4.39
N GLU A 348 -2.64 22.99 -4.79
CA GLU A 348 -1.21 23.26 -4.69
C GLU A 348 -0.74 23.40 -3.24
N VAL A 349 -1.53 24.03 -2.37
CA VAL A 349 -1.12 24.34 -1.00
C VAL A 349 -1.00 23.09 -0.12
N SER A 350 -1.90 22.13 -0.29
CA SER A 350 -1.90 20.84 0.44
C SER A 350 -1.07 19.78 -0.26
N GLN A 351 -0.48 20.10 -1.43
CA GLN A 351 0.32 19.18 -2.25
C GLN A 351 -0.43 17.86 -2.45
N GLY A 352 -1.60 17.92 -3.10
CA GLY A 352 -2.46 16.76 -3.21
C GLY A 352 -3.61 16.87 -4.19
N ILE A 353 -4.30 15.75 -4.38
CA ILE A 353 -5.34 15.60 -5.40
C ILE A 353 -6.64 15.19 -4.73
N PHE A 354 -7.70 15.94 -4.99
CA PHE A 354 -9.06 15.54 -4.65
C PHE A 354 -9.69 14.75 -5.79
N LEU A 355 -10.33 13.63 -5.47
CA LEU A 355 -11.11 12.79 -6.38
C LEU A 355 -12.56 12.75 -5.90
N PHE A 356 -13.48 13.13 -6.77
CA PHE A 356 -14.91 13.10 -6.48
C PHE A 356 -15.72 12.48 -7.62
N GLY A 357 -16.78 11.76 -7.26
CA GLY A 357 -17.73 11.21 -8.21
C GLY A 357 -17.17 10.07 -9.07
N GLY A 358 -17.91 9.73 -10.11
CA GLY A 358 -17.64 8.65 -11.05
C GLY A 358 -18.53 7.42 -10.86
N GLN A 359 -18.49 6.54 -11.85
CA GLN A 359 -19.30 5.34 -11.95
C GLN A 359 -18.45 4.07 -11.81
N GLY A 360 -18.86 3.13 -10.95
CA GLY A 360 -18.27 1.78 -10.80
C GLY A 360 -18.96 0.70 -11.67
N TYR A 361 -18.54 -0.56 -11.53
CA TYR A 361 -19.11 -1.71 -12.26
C TYR A 361 -20.14 -2.49 -11.41
N GLY A 362 -21.25 -2.94 -12.02
CA GLY A 362 -22.42 -3.50 -11.33
C GLY A 362 -23.54 -2.46 -11.17
N THR A 363 -24.80 -2.89 -11.19
CA THR A 363 -26.00 -2.02 -11.05
C THR A 363 -25.86 -0.97 -9.93
N PRO A 364 -26.40 0.24 -10.16
CA PRO A 364 -25.62 1.48 -10.26
C PRO A 364 -24.90 1.87 -8.95
N THR A 365 -23.57 1.81 -8.93
CA THR A 365 -22.76 2.39 -7.85
C THR A 365 -22.06 3.65 -8.35
N TYR A 366 -22.54 4.82 -7.90
CA TYR A 366 -21.86 6.10 -8.10
C TYR A 366 -21.17 6.52 -6.81
N SER A 367 -19.93 7.00 -6.90
CA SER A 367 -19.20 7.40 -5.70
C SER A 367 -19.69 8.77 -5.20
N SER A 368 -20.17 8.84 -3.97
CA SER A 368 -20.37 10.10 -3.22
C SER A 368 -19.16 10.48 -2.36
N LYS A 369 -18.12 9.64 -2.37
CA LYS A 369 -16.94 9.77 -1.52
C LYS A 369 -15.95 10.76 -2.14
N LEU A 370 -15.44 11.67 -1.30
CA LEU A 370 -14.33 12.55 -1.63
C LEU A 370 -13.04 11.95 -1.10
N TYR A 371 -12.14 11.61 -2.00
CA TYR A 371 -10.81 11.13 -1.64
C TYR A 371 -9.80 12.23 -1.83
N PHE A 372 -8.82 12.30 -0.96
CA PHE A 372 -7.67 13.19 -1.09
C PHE A 372 -6.39 12.39 -1.03
N TYR A 373 -5.59 12.47 -2.07
CA TYR A 373 -4.23 11.94 -2.09
C TYR A 373 -3.27 13.02 -1.67
N SER A 374 -2.55 12.81 -0.57
CA SER A 374 -1.42 13.64 -0.19
C SER A 374 -0.18 13.13 -0.91
N ILE A 375 0.47 13.99 -1.69
CA ILE A 375 1.73 13.70 -2.36
C ILE A 375 2.84 13.56 -1.31
N THR A 376 2.91 14.49 -0.36
CA THR A 376 3.92 14.49 0.71
C THR A 376 3.87 13.22 1.57
N LEU A 377 2.68 12.71 1.86
CA LEU A 377 2.50 11.51 2.67
C LEU A 377 2.38 10.23 1.83
N ASN A 378 2.36 10.37 0.50
CA ASN A 378 2.07 9.29 -0.45
C ASN A 378 0.88 8.42 -0.02
N ALA A 379 -0.21 9.05 0.40
CA ALA A 379 -1.32 8.37 1.04
C ALA A 379 -2.67 8.98 0.65
N TRP A 380 -3.65 8.10 0.43
CA TRP A 380 -5.05 8.47 0.25
C TRP A 380 -5.74 8.62 1.62
N THR A 381 -6.57 9.63 1.72
CA THR A 381 -7.43 9.91 2.87
C THR A 381 -8.85 10.11 2.39
N LEU A 382 -9.82 9.61 3.14
CA LEU A 382 -11.22 9.92 2.92
C LEU A 382 -11.51 11.26 3.60
N LYS A 383 -12.11 12.18 2.87
CA LYS A 383 -12.54 13.48 3.38
C LYS A 383 -13.98 13.43 3.85
N SER A 384 -14.45 14.50 4.48
CA SER A 384 -15.74 14.63 5.17
C SER A 384 -16.87 13.79 4.59
N SER A 385 -17.53 13.01 5.45
CA SER A 385 -18.69 12.15 5.12
C SER A 385 -20.04 12.77 5.54
N VAL A 386 -20.03 13.98 6.10
CA VAL A 386 -21.23 14.68 6.56
C VAL A 386 -21.73 15.63 5.47
N ALA A 387 -23.04 15.58 5.17
CA ALA A 387 -23.69 16.40 4.15
C ALA A 387 -23.04 16.31 2.75
N VAL A 388 -22.51 15.12 2.40
CA VAL A 388 -21.83 14.87 1.13
C VAL A 388 -22.77 14.98 -0.08
N PRO A 389 -22.27 15.42 -1.25
CA PRO A 389 -23.05 15.39 -2.47
C PRO A 389 -23.39 13.93 -2.86
N PRO A 390 -24.58 13.66 -3.43
CA PRO A 390 -24.91 12.34 -3.92
C PRO A 390 -23.93 11.86 -5.01
N GLY A 391 -23.75 10.55 -5.08
CA GLY A 391 -22.84 9.94 -6.05
C GLY A 391 -23.28 10.21 -7.47
N ARG A 392 -22.35 10.72 -8.30
CA ARG A 392 -22.65 11.28 -9.62
C ARG A 392 -21.51 11.05 -10.61
N HIS A 393 -21.79 11.08 -11.91
CA HIS A 393 -20.79 11.09 -12.98
C HIS A 393 -21.05 12.23 -13.96
N MET A 394 -20.08 12.56 -14.83
CA MET A 394 -20.24 13.62 -15.86
C MET A 394 -20.61 15.00 -15.29
N HIS A 395 -20.24 15.24 -14.04
CA HIS A 395 -20.35 16.52 -13.35
C HIS A 395 -19.08 17.34 -13.59
N THR A 396 -19.10 18.62 -13.22
CA THR A 396 -17.88 19.44 -13.19
C THR A 396 -17.46 19.73 -11.75
N ALA A 397 -16.16 19.90 -11.57
CA ALA A 397 -15.54 20.38 -10.35
C ALA A 397 -14.69 21.61 -10.69
N VAL A 398 -14.77 22.66 -9.88
CA VAL A 398 -13.91 23.85 -10.01
C VAL A 398 -13.29 24.21 -8.66
N LEU A 399 -12.07 24.75 -8.67
CA LEU A 399 -11.33 25.15 -7.47
C LEU A 399 -11.19 26.67 -7.40
N ASP A 400 -11.72 27.25 -6.34
CA ASP A 400 -11.31 28.56 -5.84
C ASP A 400 -10.01 28.37 -5.05
N ALA A 401 -8.87 28.52 -5.73
CA ALA A 401 -7.57 28.31 -5.12
C ALA A 401 -7.25 29.35 -4.04
N THR A 402 -7.76 30.58 -4.20
CA THR A 402 -7.52 31.71 -3.28
C THR A 402 -8.17 31.45 -1.93
N ASN A 403 -9.45 31.08 -1.92
CA ASN A 403 -10.18 30.81 -0.68
C ASN A 403 -10.18 29.32 -0.29
N ARG A 404 -9.52 28.47 -1.07
CA ARG A 404 -9.39 27.02 -0.87
C ARG A 404 -10.76 26.33 -0.73
N ARG A 405 -11.59 26.50 -1.76
CA ARG A 405 -12.95 25.94 -1.86
C ARG A 405 -13.15 25.21 -3.18
N MET A 406 -13.64 23.97 -3.12
CA MET A 406 -14.01 23.20 -4.30
C MET A 406 -15.52 23.24 -4.49
N TYR A 407 -15.99 23.43 -5.72
CA TYR A 407 -17.40 23.41 -6.07
C TYR A 407 -17.71 22.27 -7.02
N ILE A 408 -18.78 21.52 -6.74
CA ILE A 408 -19.27 20.40 -7.54
C ILE A 408 -20.66 20.74 -8.06
N PHE A 409 -20.86 20.66 -9.39
CA PHE A 409 -22.13 21.02 -10.02
C PHE A 409 -22.59 19.99 -11.05
N GLY A 410 -23.88 19.68 -11.01
CA GLY A 410 -24.58 18.86 -12.01
C GLY A 410 -24.09 17.41 -12.07
N GLY A 411 -24.18 16.80 -13.26
CA GLY A 411 -23.91 15.38 -13.51
C GLY A 411 -25.17 14.52 -13.50
N GLY A 412 -25.00 13.20 -13.49
CA GLY A 412 -26.12 12.24 -13.49
C GLY A 412 -25.92 11.06 -12.55
N THR A 413 -27.03 10.40 -12.20
CA THR A 413 -27.07 9.30 -11.22
C THR A 413 -27.67 7.99 -11.76
N ARG A 414 -27.79 7.76 -13.08
CA ARG A 414 -28.24 6.48 -13.71
C ARG A 414 -27.71 6.28 -15.15
N SER A 415 -27.46 5.03 -15.58
CA SER A 415 -27.03 4.66 -16.96
C SER A 415 -28.03 3.74 -17.69
N SER A 416 -28.56 4.25 -18.81
CA SER A 416 -28.92 3.62 -20.11
C SER A 416 -29.84 2.38 -20.28
N SER A 417 -30.35 1.67 -19.27
CA SER A 417 -31.15 0.44 -19.52
C SER A 417 -32.68 0.50 -19.33
N SER A 418 -33.27 1.65 -18.96
CA SER A 418 -34.75 1.78 -18.87
C SER A 418 -35.25 3.05 -19.54
N SER A 419 -36.26 2.92 -20.40
CA SER A 419 -36.91 3.99 -21.19
C SER A 419 -37.78 4.96 -20.36
N THR A 420 -37.43 5.23 -19.10
CA THR A 420 -38.13 6.18 -18.23
C THR A 420 -37.10 7.00 -17.44
N ALA A 421 -36.94 8.26 -17.86
CA ALA A 421 -36.19 9.41 -17.29
C ALA A 421 -34.74 9.18 -16.77
N ASN A 422 -33.76 9.77 -17.47
CA ASN A 422 -32.47 10.16 -16.90
C ASN A 422 -32.74 11.08 -15.69
N SER A 423 -31.96 10.95 -14.61
CA SER A 423 -31.95 11.95 -13.52
C SER A 423 -30.63 12.68 -13.58
N LEU A 424 -30.58 13.74 -14.36
CA LEU A 424 -29.50 14.72 -14.25
C LEU A 424 -29.72 15.55 -12.99
N LEU A 425 -28.63 16.06 -12.46
CA LEU A 425 -28.63 16.86 -11.24
C LEU A 425 -28.45 18.33 -11.59
N SER A 426 -28.99 19.19 -10.74
CA SER A 426 -28.83 20.65 -10.80
C SER A 426 -28.33 21.24 -9.47
N ASP A 427 -27.97 20.39 -8.54
CA ASP A 427 -27.47 20.75 -7.22
C ASP A 427 -26.03 21.27 -7.29
N LEU A 428 -25.69 22.16 -6.36
CA LEU A 428 -24.37 22.73 -6.18
C LEU A 428 -23.89 22.44 -4.77
N PHE A 429 -22.68 21.92 -4.66
CA PHE A 429 -22.04 21.67 -3.37
C PHE A 429 -20.69 22.37 -3.32
N ARG A 430 -20.40 23.00 -2.18
CA ARG A 430 -19.07 23.52 -1.86
C ARG A 430 -18.43 22.65 -0.80
N TYR A 431 -17.18 22.30 -1.04
CA TYR A 431 -16.30 21.69 -0.06
C TYR A 431 -15.27 22.73 0.38
N ASP A 432 -15.28 23.07 1.68
CA ASP A 432 -14.29 23.96 2.28
C ASP A 432 -13.07 23.11 2.71
N LEU A 433 -11.93 23.30 2.04
CA LEU A 433 -10.75 22.45 2.24
C LEU A 433 -10.13 22.65 3.64
N ALA A 434 -10.23 23.87 4.19
CA ALA A 434 -9.65 24.20 5.48
C ALA A 434 -10.39 23.56 6.67
N SER A 435 -11.72 23.42 6.57
CA SER A 435 -12.56 22.85 7.62
C SER A 435 -12.98 21.41 7.36
N ASP A 436 -12.59 20.83 6.22
CA ASP A 436 -12.98 19.49 5.77
C ASP A 436 -14.50 19.28 5.89
N SER A 437 -15.26 20.13 5.20
CA SER A 437 -16.72 20.16 5.35
C SER A 437 -17.44 20.49 4.05
N TRP A 438 -18.53 19.77 3.80
CA TRP A 438 -19.46 20.06 2.71
C TRP A 438 -20.55 21.04 3.14
N THR A 439 -20.93 21.91 2.22
CA THR A 439 -22.10 22.79 2.30
C THR A 439 -22.87 22.66 0.99
N GLN A 440 -24.14 22.27 1.08
CA GLN A 440 -25.04 22.35 -0.07
C GLN A 440 -25.45 23.82 -0.27
N LEU A 441 -25.27 24.32 -1.49
CA LEU A 441 -25.58 25.68 -1.91
C LEU A 441 -26.85 25.70 -2.77
N THR A 442 -27.30 26.89 -3.15
CA THR A 442 -28.43 27.03 -4.05
C THR A 442 -28.09 26.42 -5.41
N GLY A 443 -28.82 25.37 -5.79
CA GLY A 443 -28.70 24.74 -7.12
C GLY A 443 -29.33 25.59 -8.23
N HIS A 444 -29.14 25.16 -9.48
CA HIS A 444 -29.78 25.78 -10.63
C HIS A 444 -31.13 25.12 -10.95
N THR A 445 -32.00 25.77 -11.73
CA THR A 445 -33.32 25.22 -12.11
C THR A 445 -33.25 24.18 -13.24
N THR A 446 -32.18 24.23 -14.04
CA THR A 446 -31.98 23.34 -15.20
C THR A 446 -30.91 22.30 -14.86
N PRO A 447 -31.26 21.01 -14.72
CA PRO A 447 -30.29 19.94 -14.50
C PRO A 447 -29.45 19.69 -15.75
N ARG A 448 -28.17 19.37 -15.55
CA ARG A 448 -27.24 19.21 -16.67
C ARG A 448 -26.04 18.30 -16.37
N ALA A 449 -25.56 17.62 -17.40
CA ALA A 449 -24.30 16.86 -17.39
C ALA A 449 -23.47 17.20 -18.63
N ARG A 450 -22.19 16.78 -18.65
CA ARG A 450 -21.26 16.98 -19.78
C ARG A 450 -21.05 18.45 -20.18
N HIS A 451 -21.32 19.36 -19.27
CA HIS A 451 -21.06 20.79 -19.44
C HIS A 451 -19.60 21.08 -19.06
N ALA A 452 -19.11 22.25 -19.44
CA ALA A 452 -17.84 22.76 -18.94
C ALA A 452 -18.07 23.82 -17.86
N ALA A 453 -17.13 23.92 -16.93
CA ALA A 453 -17.14 24.93 -15.89
C ALA A 453 -15.74 25.43 -15.60
N VAL A 454 -15.62 26.70 -15.23
CA VAL A 454 -14.37 27.34 -14.81
C VAL A 454 -14.58 28.22 -13.59
N TRP A 455 -13.51 28.45 -12.82
CA TRP A 455 -13.49 29.46 -11.76
C TRP A 455 -12.90 30.77 -12.29
N ASP A 456 -13.71 31.82 -12.32
CA ASP A 456 -13.27 33.21 -12.54
C ASP A 456 -12.61 33.71 -11.26
N SER A 457 -11.28 33.64 -11.23
CA SER A 457 -10.46 34.12 -10.10
C SER A 457 -10.36 35.64 -9.99
N ASN A 458 -10.80 36.38 -11.00
CA ASN A 458 -10.78 37.85 -10.99
C ASN A 458 -12.06 38.43 -10.38
N SER A 459 -13.18 37.72 -10.52
CA SER A 459 -14.49 38.13 -10.00
C SER A 459 -15.04 37.22 -8.89
N ASP A 460 -14.31 36.16 -8.51
CA ASP A 460 -14.68 35.14 -7.50
C ASP A 460 -16.00 34.40 -7.80
N ARG A 461 -16.13 33.85 -9.02
CA ARG A 461 -17.38 33.23 -9.48
C ARG A 461 -17.16 31.98 -10.31
N MET A 462 -18.14 31.07 -10.29
CA MET A 462 -18.16 29.92 -11.18
C MET A 462 -18.92 30.26 -12.45
N ILE A 463 -18.33 29.97 -13.61
CA ILE A 463 -18.93 30.14 -14.94
C ILE A 463 -19.15 28.75 -15.54
N VAL A 464 -20.35 28.48 -16.05
CA VAL A 464 -20.75 27.21 -16.66
C VAL A 464 -21.24 27.46 -18.08
N PHE A 465 -20.86 26.58 -19.02
CA PHE A 465 -21.35 26.61 -20.39
C PHE A 465 -21.67 25.19 -20.91
N GLY A 466 -22.75 25.10 -21.68
CA GLY A 466 -23.08 23.90 -22.43
C GLY A 466 -23.67 22.76 -21.59
N GLY A 467 -23.53 21.54 -22.11
CA GLY A 467 -24.04 20.29 -21.52
C GLY A 467 -25.35 19.81 -22.14
N GLU A 468 -25.90 18.75 -21.58
CA GLU A 468 -27.20 18.18 -21.96
C GLU A 468 -28.20 18.29 -20.80
N ALA A 469 -29.46 18.58 -21.10
CA ALA A 469 -30.58 18.53 -20.15
C ALA A 469 -31.22 17.12 -20.09
N ASP A 470 -32.17 16.91 -19.18
CA ASP A 470 -32.83 15.61 -18.97
C ASP A 470 -33.54 15.07 -20.22
N ASP A 471 -34.10 15.96 -21.03
CA ASP A 471 -34.75 15.67 -22.30
C ASP A 471 -33.74 15.46 -23.46
N LYS A 472 -32.44 15.43 -23.13
CA LYS A 472 -31.29 15.34 -24.04
C LYS A 472 -31.09 16.59 -24.92
N THR A 473 -31.79 17.69 -24.63
CA THR A 473 -31.54 18.96 -25.30
C THR A 473 -30.12 19.42 -24.98
N LYS A 474 -29.30 19.62 -26.01
CA LYS A 474 -27.98 20.25 -25.88
C LYS A 474 -28.18 21.72 -25.50
N LEU A 475 -27.43 22.18 -24.50
CA LEU A 475 -27.50 23.52 -23.95
C LEU A 475 -26.38 24.38 -24.53
N GLY A 476 -26.63 25.68 -24.66
CA GLY A 476 -25.66 26.69 -25.12
C GLY A 476 -25.75 27.98 -24.30
N ASP A 477 -26.38 27.91 -23.13
CA ASP A 477 -26.47 29.02 -22.18
C ASP A 477 -25.17 29.16 -21.38
N VAL A 478 -24.92 30.39 -20.90
CA VAL A 478 -23.91 30.66 -19.89
C VAL A 478 -24.63 30.83 -18.56
N LEU A 479 -24.16 30.14 -17.53
CA LEU A 479 -24.58 30.38 -16.15
C LEU A 479 -23.41 30.93 -15.35
N GLU A 480 -23.67 31.93 -14.52
CA GLU A 480 -22.71 32.46 -13.57
C GLU A 480 -23.25 32.28 -12.14
N TYR A 481 -22.50 31.63 -11.28
CA TYR A 481 -22.82 31.47 -9.86
C TYR A 481 -21.99 32.42 -9.01
N ASP A 482 -22.65 33.20 -8.15
CA ASP A 482 -22.03 34.07 -7.17
C ASP A 482 -22.05 33.40 -5.78
N PRO A 483 -20.89 33.01 -5.22
CA PRO A 483 -20.80 32.37 -3.90
C PRO A 483 -21.08 33.33 -2.74
N VAL A 484 -21.00 34.65 -2.95
CA VAL A 484 -21.26 35.66 -1.90
C VAL A 484 -22.76 35.83 -1.67
N SER A 485 -23.53 35.91 -2.75
CA SER A 485 -24.99 36.03 -2.68
C SER A 485 -25.72 34.68 -2.71
N ASP A 486 -25.02 33.58 -2.99
CA ASP A 486 -25.58 32.25 -3.24
C ASP A 486 -26.67 32.27 -4.33
N THR A 487 -26.39 32.94 -5.46
CA THR A 487 -27.34 33.07 -6.56
C THR A 487 -26.75 32.74 -7.91
N TRP A 488 -27.59 32.19 -8.78
CA TRP A 488 -27.31 31.97 -10.19
C TRP A 488 -27.85 33.14 -11.02
N SER A 489 -27.09 33.53 -12.05
CA SER A 489 -27.50 34.49 -13.06
C SER A 489 -27.18 33.97 -14.46
N SER A 490 -28.12 34.15 -15.39
CA SER A 490 -27.88 33.89 -16.82
C SER A 490 -27.70 35.23 -17.54
N PRO A 491 -26.48 35.63 -17.91
CA PRO A 491 -26.24 36.88 -18.61
C PRO A 491 -26.90 36.86 -19.99
N THR A 492 -27.55 37.97 -20.36
CA THR A 492 -28.04 38.14 -21.73
C THR A 492 -26.86 38.43 -22.63
N ILE A 493 -26.55 37.51 -23.54
CA ILE A 493 -25.45 37.66 -24.49
C ILE A 493 -26.02 38.22 -25.81
N SER A 494 -25.42 39.31 -26.29
CA SER A 494 -25.74 39.90 -27.60
C SER A 494 -24.60 39.63 -28.59
N GLY A 495 -24.91 39.16 -29.78
CA GLY A 495 -23.92 38.89 -30.84
C GLY A 495 -23.84 37.41 -31.23
N SER A 496 -22.76 37.04 -31.91
CA SER A 496 -22.45 35.64 -32.26
C SER A 496 -22.08 34.85 -31.01
N THR A 497 -22.71 33.70 -30.81
CA THR A 497 -22.44 32.79 -29.70
C THR A 497 -22.02 31.42 -30.23
N PRO A 498 -21.23 30.66 -29.46
CA PRO A 498 -20.96 29.27 -29.78
C PRO A 498 -22.27 28.47 -29.82
N VAL A 499 -22.32 27.47 -30.70
CA VAL A 499 -23.45 26.53 -30.79
C VAL A 499 -23.54 25.69 -29.51
N ALA A 500 -24.77 25.35 -29.10
CA ALA A 500 -25.04 24.42 -28.01
C ALA A 500 -24.29 23.10 -28.21
N ARG A 501 -23.56 22.67 -27.18
CA ARG A 501 -22.65 21.51 -27.28
C ARG A 501 -22.42 20.81 -25.95
N VAL A 502 -22.09 19.52 -26.04
CA VAL A 502 -21.62 18.70 -24.92
C VAL A 502 -20.11 18.48 -25.03
N GLU A 503 -19.49 18.20 -23.88
CA GLU A 503 -18.06 17.91 -23.74
C GLU A 503 -17.14 18.98 -24.40
N PRO A 504 -17.42 20.30 -24.25
CA PRO A 504 -16.44 21.31 -24.63
C PRO A 504 -15.30 21.36 -23.59
N VAL A 505 -14.12 21.77 -24.04
CA VAL A 505 -13.03 22.15 -23.15
C VAL A 505 -13.21 23.62 -22.80
N ALA A 506 -13.21 23.95 -21.51
CA ALA A 506 -13.17 25.34 -21.06
C ALA A 506 -12.07 25.54 -20.01
N VAL A 507 -11.35 26.66 -20.12
CA VAL A 507 -10.27 27.03 -19.22
C VAL A 507 -10.35 28.51 -18.87
N TRP A 508 -9.89 28.90 -17.68
CA TRP A 508 -9.84 30.31 -17.26
C TRP A 508 -8.47 30.92 -17.54
N ASP A 509 -8.44 31.98 -18.35
CA ASP A 509 -7.25 32.81 -18.51
C ASP A 509 -7.41 34.08 -17.67
N ALA A 510 -6.81 34.08 -16.47
CA ALA A 510 -6.84 35.20 -15.54
C ALA A 510 -6.14 36.46 -16.08
N THR A 511 -5.24 36.31 -17.07
CA THR A 511 -4.54 37.44 -17.69
C THR A 511 -5.45 38.20 -18.65
N SER A 512 -6.26 37.49 -19.44
CA SER A 512 -7.26 38.10 -20.32
C SER A 512 -8.64 38.28 -19.68
N ASN A 513 -8.81 37.81 -18.43
CA ASN A 513 -10.08 37.84 -17.69
C ASN A 513 -11.21 37.19 -18.52
N SER A 514 -10.94 36.01 -19.06
CA SER A 514 -11.84 35.34 -19.99
C SER A 514 -11.83 33.83 -19.86
N MET A 515 -12.98 33.20 -20.07
CA MET A 515 -13.08 31.77 -20.31
C MET A 515 -12.76 31.48 -21.78
N LEU A 516 -11.74 30.69 -22.05
CA LEU A 516 -11.46 30.16 -23.38
C LEU A 516 -12.17 28.82 -23.55
N MET A 517 -12.83 28.60 -24.68
CA MET A 517 -13.60 27.39 -24.95
C MET A 517 -13.36 26.88 -26.36
N CYS A 518 -13.13 25.58 -26.50
CA CYS A 518 -12.94 24.90 -27.79
C CYS A 518 -13.48 23.47 -27.75
N CYS A 519 -13.48 22.79 -28.91
CA CYS A 519 -14.02 21.43 -29.08
C CYS A 519 -15.54 21.31 -28.78
N GLY A 520 -16.03 20.07 -28.79
CA GLY A 520 -17.36 19.67 -28.32
C GLY A 520 -18.25 19.14 -29.45
N GLU A 521 -19.34 18.48 -29.08
CA GLU A 521 -20.29 17.87 -30.01
C GLU A 521 -21.55 18.74 -30.17
N GLY A 522 -21.89 19.11 -31.41
CA GLY A 522 -23.16 19.72 -31.81
C GLY A 522 -24.24 18.72 -32.21
N ASP A 523 -25.41 19.17 -32.66
CA ASP A 523 -26.59 18.30 -32.84
C ASP A 523 -26.72 17.66 -34.24
N VAL A 524 -26.95 16.34 -34.30
CA VAL A 524 -27.88 15.62 -35.22
C VAL A 524 -28.44 14.35 -34.53
N ASP A 525 -29.72 14.07 -34.78
CA ASP A 525 -30.67 13.14 -34.14
C ASP A 525 -30.24 11.69 -33.79
N VAL A 526 -30.57 11.29 -32.55
CA VAL A 526 -31.30 10.05 -32.15
C VAL A 526 -30.71 8.66 -32.51
N TYR A 527 -30.32 7.94 -31.45
CA TYR A 527 -30.10 6.48 -31.32
C TYR A 527 -28.82 5.88 -31.95
N SER A 528 -27.70 5.98 -31.23
CA SER A 528 -26.72 4.89 -30.98
C SER A 528 -25.34 5.49 -30.69
N PRO A 529 -24.62 5.07 -29.62
CA PRO A 529 -23.23 5.47 -29.40
C PRO A 529 -22.23 4.88 -30.42
N PHE A 530 -22.68 4.29 -31.53
CA PHE A 530 -21.82 3.55 -32.45
C PHE A 530 -22.10 3.66 -33.96
N THR A 531 -23.03 4.48 -34.49
CA THR A 531 -23.32 4.41 -35.94
C THR A 531 -23.74 5.68 -36.70
N ASP A 532 -23.81 6.89 -36.12
CA ASP A 532 -24.22 8.05 -36.93
C ASP A 532 -23.04 8.89 -37.46
N SER A 533 -23.07 9.13 -38.76
CA SER A 533 -22.06 9.86 -39.56
C SER A 533 -22.28 11.38 -39.60
N THR A 534 -23.25 11.90 -38.84
CA THR A 534 -23.73 13.29 -38.97
C THR A 534 -23.49 14.22 -37.76
N ALA A 535 -23.09 13.72 -36.59
CA ALA A 535 -22.83 14.55 -35.39
C ALA A 535 -21.62 15.49 -35.59
N SER A 536 -21.84 16.81 -35.62
CA SER A 536 -20.79 17.79 -35.95
C SER A 536 -19.94 18.15 -34.73
N ALA A 537 -18.77 17.52 -34.62
CA ALA A 537 -17.72 17.93 -33.70
C ALA A 537 -17.12 19.29 -34.14
N TYR A 538 -16.67 20.10 -33.18
CA TYR A 538 -16.17 21.45 -33.46
C TYR A 538 -14.64 21.57 -33.31
N ASN A 539 -14.06 22.54 -34.01
CA ASN A 539 -12.66 22.96 -33.91
C ASN A 539 -12.52 24.50 -33.82
N ASP A 540 -13.59 25.16 -33.42
CA ASP A 540 -13.63 26.60 -33.17
C ASP A 540 -13.02 26.94 -31.80
N LEU A 541 -12.63 28.22 -31.64
CA LEU A 541 -12.14 28.77 -30.39
C LEU A 541 -12.94 30.02 -30.04
N TRP A 542 -13.45 30.05 -28.83
CA TRP A 542 -14.28 31.12 -28.32
C TRP A 542 -13.71 31.68 -27.02
N SER A 543 -13.82 32.99 -26.84
CA SER A 543 -13.51 33.68 -25.60
C SER A 543 -14.79 34.30 -25.04
N TYR A 544 -15.11 33.96 -23.79
CA TYR A 544 -16.18 34.60 -23.04
C TYR A 544 -15.59 35.56 -22.02
N VAL A 545 -15.96 36.84 -22.14
CA VAL A 545 -15.62 37.88 -21.17
C VAL A 545 -16.91 38.36 -20.51
N ARG A 546 -16.95 38.31 -19.18
CA ARG A 546 -18.11 38.74 -18.40
C ARG A 546 -18.49 40.20 -18.75
N GLY A 547 -19.77 40.42 -19.05
CA GLY A 547 -20.30 41.73 -19.47
C GLY A 547 -20.06 42.09 -20.94
N SER A 548 -19.08 41.47 -21.61
CA SER A 548 -18.78 41.68 -23.04
C SER A 548 -19.31 40.56 -23.94
N GLY A 549 -19.62 39.38 -23.38
CA GLY A 549 -20.19 38.26 -24.10
C GLY A 549 -19.15 37.38 -24.80
N TRP A 550 -19.60 36.60 -25.77
CA TRP A 550 -18.78 35.69 -26.56
C TRP A 550 -18.12 36.41 -27.74
N THR A 551 -16.84 36.10 -27.98
CA THR A 551 -16.11 36.47 -29.19
C THR A 551 -15.45 35.22 -29.76
N GLU A 552 -15.70 34.92 -31.03
CA GLU A 552 -14.95 33.87 -31.72
C GLU A 552 -13.53 34.37 -31.98
N LEU A 553 -12.53 33.64 -31.48
CA LEU A 553 -11.13 33.94 -31.70
C LEU A 553 -10.71 33.29 -33.01
N VAL A 554 -10.59 34.11 -34.07
CA VAL A 554 -10.02 33.65 -35.34
C VAL A 554 -8.51 33.46 -35.15
N SER A 555 -8.12 32.22 -34.87
CA SER A 555 -6.73 31.80 -34.71
C SER A 555 -6.06 31.51 -36.05
N SER A 556 -4.73 31.66 -36.12
CA SER A 556 -3.95 31.12 -37.23
C SER A 556 -3.69 29.61 -37.03
N GLY A 557 -3.65 28.83 -38.11
CA GLY A 557 -3.64 27.36 -37.99
C GLY A 557 -5.03 26.79 -37.63
N SER A 558 -5.12 25.47 -37.53
CA SER A 558 -6.35 24.74 -37.24
C SER A 558 -6.03 23.40 -36.61
N PHE A 559 -7.02 22.78 -35.99
CA PHE A 559 -6.96 21.39 -35.53
C PHE A 559 -8.19 20.63 -36.04
N THR A 560 -8.09 19.30 -36.08
CA THR A 560 -9.18 18.44 -36.52
C THR A 560 -10.35 18.51 -35.53
N GLN A 561 -11.57 18.66 -36.07
CA GLN A 561 -12.85 18.67 -35.34
C GLN A 561 -12.99 17.49 -34.39
N ARG A 562 -13.33 17.75 -33.12
CA ARG A 562 -13.35 16.73 -32.08
C ARG A 562 -14.23 17.03 -30.88
N GLU A 563 -14.68 15.96 -30.24
CA GLU A 563 -15.19 15.95 -28.87
C GLU A 563 -14.00 15.71 -27.93
N CYS A 564 -13.80 16.59 -26.94
CA CYS A 564 -12.59 16.59 -26.10
C CYS A 564 -12.94 16.19 -24.66
N THR A 565 -12.28 15.15 -24.13
CA THR A 565 -12.45 14.73 -22.72
C THR A 565 -11.21 14.96 -21.85
N ALA A 566 -10.07 15.34 -22.45
CA ALA A 566 -8.83 15.63 -21.74
C ALA A 566 -8.07 16.81 -22.39
N ALA A 567 -8.06 17.94 -21.69
CA ALA A 567 -7.22 19.09 -22.03
C ALA A 567 -6.77 19.80 -20.75
N ALA A 568 -5.58 20.40 -20.80
CA ALA A 568 -5.00 21.16 -19.70
C ALA A 568 -4.68 22.59 -20.14
N TRP A 569 -4.71 23.52 -19.18
CA TRP A 569 -4.30 24.90 -19.35
C TRP A 569 -2.98 25.15 -18.64
N ASP A 570 -2.01 25.68 -19.37
CA ASP A 570 -0.79 26.21 -18.81
C ASP A 570 -0.94 27.73 -18.63
N ALA A 571 -1.07 28.18 -17.38
CA ALA A 571 -1.20 29.58 -17.05
C ALA A 571 0.10 30.38 -17.28
N THR A 572 1.27 29.73 -17.27
CA THR A 572 2.58 30.36 -17.44
C THR A 572 2.83 30.67 -18.91
N THR A 573 2.61 29.70 -19.79
CA THR A 573 2.78 29.87 -21.25
C THR A 573 1.51 30.36 -21.93
N ARG A 574 0.38 30.41 -21.20
CA ARG A 574 -0.96 30.74 -21.70
C ARG A 574 -1.35 29.87 -22.88
N ALA A 575 -1.30 28.55 -22.67
CA ALA A 575 -1.55 27.56 -23.71
C ALA A 575 -2.60 26.52 -23.30
N ILE A 576 -3.46 26.12 -24.26
CA ILE A 576 -4.32 24.94 -24.12
C ILE A 576 -3.61 23.79 -24.82
N VAL A 577 -3.49 22.65 -24.16
CA VAL A 577 -3.02 21.41 -24.79
C VAL A 577 -4.08 20.35 -24.60
N GLY A 578 -4.56 19.78 -25.70
CA GLY A 578 -5.58 18.75 -25.70
C GLY A 578 -5.18 17.58 -26.60
N PHE A 579 -5.68 16.39 -26.26
CA PHE A 579 -5.30 15.17 -26.94
C PHE A 579 -6.49 14.32 -27.36
N GLY A 580 -6.33 13.69 -28.52
CA GLY A 580 -7.24 12.70 -29.04
C GLY A 580 -8.62 13.26 -29.31
N GLY A 581 -9.65 12.54 -28.88
CA GLY A 581 -11.04 12.91 -29.09
C GLY A 581 -11.70 12.14 -30.24
N TYR A 582 -12.99 12.34 -30.38
CA TYR A 582 -13.82 11.64 -31.36
C TYR A 582 -14.23 12.60 -32.48
N ARG A 583 -14.12 12.18 -33.74
CA ARG A 583 -14.55 12.96 -34.91
C ARG A 583 -15.87 12.42 -35.48
N SER A 584 -16.72 13.34 -35.95
CA SER A 584 -17.85 13.06 -36.85
C SER A 584 -17.47 12.07 -37.96
N GLY A 585 -18.16 10.93 -38.04
CA GLY A 585 -17.93 9.91 -39.07
C GLY A 585 -17.16 8.66 -38.63
N GLY A 586 -16.95 8.47 -37.32
CA GLY A 586 -16.54 7.18 -36.76
C GLY A 586 -15.05 6.96 -36.53
N ASN A 587 -14.21 8.01 -36.57
CA ASN A 587 -12.77 7.86 -36.39
C ASN A 587 -12.29 8.57 -35.12
N TYR A 588 -11.57 7.84 -34.27
CA TYR A 588 -10.83 8.40 -33.14
C TYR A 588 -9.59 9.14 -33.63
N LEU A 589 -9.31 10.29 -33.03
CA LEU A 589 -8.14 11.09 -33.36
C LEU A 589 -6.97 10.69 -32.47
N SER A 590 -5.77 10.68 -33.06
CA SER A 590 -4.51 10.46 -32.37
C SER A 590 -3.58 11.64 -32.55
N SER A 591 -4.15 12.83 -32.56
CA SER A 591 -3.41 14.06 -32.70
C SER A 591 -3.47 14.84 -31.40
N VAL A 592 -2.35 15.45 -31.04
CA VAL A 592 -2.31 16.52 -30.04
C VAL A 592 -2.59 17.82 -30.75
N PHE A 593 -3.50 18.61 -30.20
CA PHE A 593 -3.62 20.01 -30.56
C PHE A 593 -3.10 20.88 -29.42
N SER A 594 -2.44 21.96 -29.79
CA SER A 594 -2.03 23.01 -28.86
C SER A 594 -2.52 24.35 -29.38
N TYR A 595 -3.04 25.18 -28.47
CA TYR A 595 -3.34 26.58 -28.70
C TYR A 595 -2.38 27.43 -27.88
N SER A 596 -1.73 28.41 -28.50
CA SER A 596 -0.98 29.44 -27.78
C SER A 596 -1.74 30.76 -27.82
N ALA A 597 -2.08 31.31 -26.66
CA ALA A 597 -2.71 32.63 -26.56
C ALA A 597 -1.73 33.76 -26.94
N ALA A 598 -0.42 33.54 -26.79
CA ALA A 598 0.61 34.52 -27.13
C ALA A 598 0.70 34.77 -28.65
N SER A 599 0.60 33.71 -29.46
CA SER A 599 0.61 33.79 -30.93
C SER A 599 -0.78 33.72 -31.56
N ASN A 600 -1.82 33.47 -30.77
CA ASN A 600 -3.18 33.17 -31.22
C ASN A 600 -3.20 32.16 -32.37
N SER A 601 -2.58 30.99 -32.13
CA SER A 601 -2.41 29.97 -33.15
C SER A 601 -2.62 28.56 -32.64
N PHE A 602 -3.31 27.73 -33.43
CA PHE A 602 -3.34 26.29 -33.23
C PHE A 602 -2.19 25.61 -33.96
N SER A 603 -1.67 24.56 -33.34
CA SER A 603 -0.78 23.58 -33.97
C SER A 603 -1.27 22.18 -33.64
N GLU A 604 -1.41 21.35 -34.66
CA GLU A 604 -1.80 19.95 -34.53
C GLU A 604 -0.66 19.05 -35.00
N TYR A 605 -0.35 18.03 -34.20
CA TYR A 605 0.73 17.10 -34.44
C TYR A 605 0.18 15.67 -34.41
N ASP A 606 0.39 14.93 -35.49
CA ASP A 606 0.03 13.51 -35.55
C ASP A 606 0.91 12.70 -34.61
N VAL A 607 0.28 11.86 -33.79
CA VAL A 607 0.99 10.86 -32.99
C VAL A 607 1.13 9.57 -33.82
N PRO A 608 2.27 8.86 -33.76
CA PRO A 608 2.52 7.72 -34.65
C PRO A 608 1.59 6.50 -34.49
N ASP A 609 0.74 6.44 -33.46
CA ASP A 609 -0.27 5.38 -33.29
C ASP A 609 -1.68 5.98 -33.13
N ALA A 610 -2.63 5.52 -33.97
CA ALA A 610 -4.02 5.95 -33.93
C ALA A 610 -4.81 5.27 -32.78
N THR A 611 -4.99 5.91 -31.61
CA THR A 611 -5.57 5.25 -30.42
C THR A 611 -6.76 5.98 -29.75
N ASP A 612 -7.88 5.28 -29.46
CA ASP A 612 -9.03 5.75 -28.64
C ASP A 612 -8.73 5.67 -27.14
N GLY A 613 -8.95 6.77 -26.41
CA GLY A 613 -8.84 6.78 -24.97
C GLY A 613 -7.40 6.70 -24.47
N ALA A 614 -6.39 7.14 -25.20
CA ALA A 614 -5.10 7.39 -24.54
C ALA A 614 -5.26 8.54 -23.53
N ALA A 615 -4.47 8.50 -22.46
CA ALA A 615 -4.37 9.66 -21.57
C ALA A 615 -3.01 10.34 -21.72
N ALA A 616 -2.97 11.58 -21.25
CA ALA A 616 -1.83 12.44 -21.42
C ALA A 616 -1.59 13.36 -20.23
N ALA A 617 -0.38 13.88 -20.15
CA ALA A 617 0.13 14.71 -19.08
C ALA A 617 1.06 15.81 -19.63
N TRP A 618 1.01 17.01 -19.05
CA TRP A 618 1.78 18.18 -19.48
C TRP A 618 2.90 18.51 -18.49
N ASP A 619 4.13 18.65 -18.98
CA ASP A 619 5.28 19.19 -18.24
C ASP A 619 5.42 20.69 -18.55
N SER A 620 5.00 21.53 -17.62
CA SER A 620 5.03 22.99 -17.73
C SER A 620 6.43 23.59 -17.59
N ARG A 621 7.40 22.85 -17.03
CA ARG A 621 8.79 23.32 -16.88
C ARG A 621 9.59 23.12 -18.16
N ALA A 622 9.42 21.96 -18.79
CA ALA A 622 10.12 21.62 -20.03
C ALA A 622 9.34 22.03 -21.29
N GLY A 623 8.04 22.29 -21.16
CA GLY A 623 7.15 22.50 -22.30
C GLY A 623 6.97 21.23 -23.13
N ASP A 624 6.98 20.07 -22.48
CA ASP A 624 6.87 18.77 -23.12
C ASP A 624 5.53 18.11 -22.79
N PHE A 625 4.99 17.36 -23.75
CA PHE A 625 3.72 16.67 -23.60
C PHE A 625 3.92 15.16 -23.66
N TYR A 626 3.33 14.42 -22.72
CA TYR A 626 3.48 12.96 -22.62
C TYR A 626 2.16 12.24 -22.84
N MET A 627 2.19 11.09 -23.52
CA MET A 627 0.99 10.34 -23.91
C MET A 627 1.20 8.83 -23.76
N PHE A 628 0.24 8.15 -23.13
CA PHE A 628 0.26 6.70 -22.95
C PHE A 628 -1.08 6.04 -23.30
N GLY A 629 -1.01 4.93 -24.02
CA GLY A 629 -2.13 3.99 -24.16
C GLY A 629 -3.11 4.25 -25.32
N GLY A 630 -4.32 3.75 -25.15
CA GLY A 630 -5.46 3.85 -26.06
C GLY A 630 -5.67 2.62 -26.98
N TRP A 631 -6.86 2.48 -27.55
CA TRP A 631 -7.27 1.38 -28.43
C TRP A 631 -7.07 1.73 -29.91
N ALA A 632 -6.26 0.95 -30.62
CA ALA A 632 -5.98 1.16 -32.03
C ALA A 632 -6.89 0.29 -32.93
N GLU A 633 -7.75 0.91 -33.73
CA GLU A 633 -8.68 0.20 -34.63
C GLU A 633 -7.98 -0.50 -35.80
N ASN A 634 -6.85 0.04 -36.28
CA ASN A 634 -6.06 -0.55 -37.36
C ASN A 634 -5.35 -1.86 -36.95
N THR A 635 -5.09 -2.05 -35.65
CA THR A 635 -4.48 -3.26 -35.09
C THR A 635 -5.47 -4.11 -34.28
N GLY A 636 -6.62 -3.54 -33.89
CA GLY A 636 -7.62 -4.20 -33.05
C GLY A 636 -7.13 -4.48 -31.62
N ALA A 637 -6.21 -3.66 -31.09
CA ALA A 637 -5.58 -3.88 -29.79
C ALA A 637 -5.30 -2.56 -29.05
N TYR A 638 -5.19 -2.63 -27.72
CA TYR A 638 -4.70 -1.52 -26.91
C TYR A 638 -3.19 -1.30 -27.15
N SER A 639 -2.72 -0.09 -26.90
CA SER A 639 -1.29 0.30 -26.96
C SER A 639 -0.68 0.36 -25.56
N ASP A 640 0.58 -0.02 -25.43
CA ASP A 640 1.44 0.10 -24.23
C ASP A 640 2.54 1.16 -24.41
N LYS A 641 2.49 1.93 -25.50
CA LYS A 641 3.56 2.86 -25.87
C LYS A 641 3.42 4.20 -25.14
N LEU A 642 4.55 4.70 -24.64
CA LEU A 642 4.71 6.04 -24.07
C LEU A 642 5.43 6.96 -25.06
N TRP A 643 4.80 8.08 -25.36
CA TRP A 643 5.28 9.09 -26.30
C TRP A 643 5.52 10.43 -25.58
N ARG A 644 6.55 11.17 -26.01
CA ARG A 644 6.82 12.56 -25.64
C ARG A 644 6.78 13.45 -26.88
N LEU A 645 6.06 14.56 -26.84
CA LEU A 645 6.11 15.63 -27.81
C LEU A 645 6.93 16.78 -27.25
N ASN A 646 7.99 17.15 -27.96
CA ASN A 646 8.64 18.42 -27.74
C ASN A 646 7.84 19.51 -28.44
N THR A 647 7.13 20.35 -27.69
CA THR A 647 6.22 21.35 -28.29
C THR A 647 6.94 22.50 -28.97
N THR A 648 8.21 22.74 -28.62
CA THR A 648 9.04 23.76 -29.28
C THR A 648 9.52 23.30 -30.66
N ALA A 649 9.90 22.03 -30.79
CA ALA A 649 10.35 21.43 -32.04
C ALA A 649 9.22 20.81 -32.88
N GLY A 650 8.05 20.55 -32.28
CA GLY A 650 6.90 19.92 -32.94
C GLY A 650 7.11 18.45 -33.32
N SER A 651 8.02 17.75 -32.65
CA SER A 651 8.42 16.39 -33.00
C SER A 651 8.15 15.40 -31.86
N TRP A 652 7.58 14.25 -32.21
CA TRP A 652 7.31 13.13 -31.31
C TRP A 652 8.51 12.20 -31.13
N PHE A 653 8.70 11.74 -29.90
CA PHE A 653 9.70 10.76 -29.50
C PHE A 653 9.03 9.60 -28.78
N LEU A 654 9.27 8.37 -29.23
CA LEU A 654 8.92 7.18 -28.45
C LEU A 654 9.93 7.04 -27.32
N LEU A 655 9.47 7.04 -26.08
CA LEU A 655 10.37 6.95 -24.93
C LEU A 655 10.84 5.52 -24.67
N ALA A 656 10.12 4.50 -25.18
CA ALA A 656 10.51 3.07 -25.13
C ALA A 656 11.13 2.61 -23.78
N PRO A 657 10.43 2.80 -22.65
CA PRO A 657 10.89 2.35 -21.34
C PRO A 657 11.06 0.81 -21.30
N PRO A 658 12.03 0.27 -20.53
CA PRO A 658 12.40 -1.15 -20.56
C PRO A 658 11.31 -2.11 -20.01
N SER A 659 10.40 -1.60 -19.19
CA SER A 659 9.16 -2.27 -18.77
C SER A 659 8.11 -1.21 -18.48
N GLY A 660 6.83 -1.59 -18.51
CA GLY A 660 5.74 -0.64 -18.40
C GLY A 660 4.40 -1.27 -18.07
N PRO A 661 3.37 -0.43 -17.87
CA PRO A 661 2.00 -0.88 -17.75
C PRO A 661 1.60 -1.72 -18.97
N PRO A 662 0.64 -2.65 -18.83
CA PRO A 662 0.12 -3.40 -19.97
C PRO A 662 -0.54 -2.44 -20.95
N ALA A 663 -0.84 -2.95 -22.14
CA ALA A 663 -1.56 -2.20 -23.16
C ALA A 663 -2.96 -1.81 -22.66
N LEU A 664 -3.21 -0.52 -22.46
CA LEU A 664 -4.40 0.00 -21.77
C LEU A 664 -5.07 1.11 -22.56
N GLY A 665 -6.39 1.03 -22.71
CA GLY A 665 -7.24 2.13 -23.14
C GLY A 665 -7.93 2.81 -21.95
N ARG A 666 -8.13 4.11 -22.07
CA ARG A 666 -8.73 5.02 -21.06
C ARG A 666 -8.04 5.04 -19.69
N PRO A 667 -6.68 5.01 -19.60
CA PRO A 667 -6.03 5.36 -18.35
C PRO A 667 -6.24 6.85 -18.04
N THR A 668 -5.86 7.31 -16.86
CA THR A 668 -5.72 8.74 -16.53
C THR A 668 -4.26 9.05 -16.26
N LEU A 669 -3.74 10.14 -16.81
CA LEU A 669 -2.36 10.58 -16.65
C LEU A 669 -2.33 11.98 -16.00
N VAL A 670 -1.36 12.22 -15.12
CA VAL A 670 -1.04 13.54 -14.55
C VAL A 670 0.47 13.69 -14.49
N PHE A 671 1.00 14.87 -14.79
CA PHE A 671 2.42 15.17 -14.65
C PHE A 671 2.72 15.68 -13.25
N ASP A 672 3.78 15.15 -12.65
CA ASP A 672 4.34 15.59 -11.38
C ASP A 672 5.49 16.57 -11.64
N GLU A 673 5.23 17.84 -11.35
CA GLU A 673 6.18 18.94 -11.51
C GLU A 673 7.27 18.96 -10.44
N VAL A 674 7.10 18.24 -9.33
CA VAL A 674 8.09 18.18 -8.26
C VAL A 674 9.08 17.04 -8.53
N ASP A 675 8.55 15.88 -8.94
CA ASP A 675 9.35 14.65 -9.11
C ASP A 675 9.73 14.33 -10.58
N GLU A 676 9.39 15.20 -11.55
CA GLU A 676 9.70 15.01 -12.98
C GLU A 676 9.17 13.66 -13.51
N GLY A 677 7.87 13.42 -13.38
CA GLY A 677 7.28 12.14 -13.74
C GLY A 677 5.80 12.19 -14.09
N ILE A 678 5.24 11.06 -14.50
CA ILE A 678 3.84 10.89 -14.87
C ILE A 678 3.20 9.87 -13.95
N LEU A 679 2.17 10.25 -13.21
CA LEU A 679 1.28 9.31 -12.55
C LEU A 679 0.24 8.82 -13.55
N MET A 680 0.07 7.50 -13.64
CA MET A 680 -0.93 6.86 -14.47
C MET A 680 -1.81 5.91 -13.66
N PHE A 681 -3.11 6.14 -13.68
CA PHE A 681 -4.07 5.33 -12.94
C PHE A 681 -5.14 4.71 -13.84
N GLY A 682 -5.41 3.42 -13.60
CA GLY A 682 -6.52 2.70 -14.20
C GLY A 682 -6.37 2.43 -15.69
N GLY A 683 -7.49 2.09 -16.34
CA GLY A 683 -7.56 1.78 -17.77
C GLY A 683 -8.30 0.46 -18.05
N ARG A 684 -8.27 0.05 -19.32
CA ARG A 684 -8.94 -1.14 -19.84
C ARG A 684 -8.05 -1.89 -20.82
N ASP A 685 -7.90 -3.19 -20.63
CA ASP A 685 -7.18 -4.11 -21.54
C ASP A 685 -8.10 -5.21 -22.12
N GLY A 686 -9.41 -5.05 -21.97
CA GLY A 686 -10.42 -6.10 -22.12
C GLY A 686 -11.19 -6.30 -20.81
N THR A 687 -10.49 -6.09 -19.68
CA THR A 687 -11.03 -5.91 -18.33
C THR A 687 -10.62 -4.53 -17.78
N TYR A 688 -11.30 -4.01 -16.75
CA TYR A 688 -10.87 -2.75 -16.12
C TYR A 688 -9.82 -3.03 -15.06
N THR A 689 -8.75 -2.24 -15.05
CA THR A 689 -7.68 -2.33 -14.06
C THR A 689 -7.75 -1.18 -13.06
N SER A 690 -7.35 -1.44 -11.81
CA SER A 690 -7.17 -0.43 -10.77
C SER A 690 -5.68 -0.15 -10.53
N ASN A 691 -4.83 -0.45 -11.52
CA ASN A 691 -3.39 -0.36 -11.36
C ASN A 691 -2.93 1.10 -11.38
N LEU A 692 -2.12 1.49 -10.39
CA LEU A 692 -1.40 2.78 -10.39
C LEU A 692 0.04 2.56 -10.83
N TYR A 693 0.54 3.41 -11.71
CA TYR A 693 1.92 3.44 -12.17
C TYR A 693 2.48 4.86 -12.06
N PHE A 694 3.78 4.99 -11.85
CA PHE A 694 4.52 6.25 -11.99
C PHE A 694 5.62 6.08 -13.02
N TYR A 695 5.70 6.96 -14.01
CA TYR A 695 6.79 7.02 -14.97
C TYR A 695 7.75 8.15 -14.57
N SER A 696 9.02 7.84 -14.37
CA SER A 696 10.04 8.88 -14.19
C SER A 696 10.57 9.34 -15.55
N VAL A 697 10.50 10.65 -15.83
CA VAL A 697 11.01 11.24 -17.07
C VAL A 697 12.54 11.16 -17.13
N SER A 698 13.21 11.48 -16.03
CA SER A 698 14.68 11.51 -15.96
C SER A 698 15.31 10.12 -16.05
N LEU A 699 14.61 9.10 -15.54
CA LEU A 699 15.06 7.70 -15.57
C LEU A 699 14.52 6.91 -16.76
N ASN A 700 13.51 7.42 -17.46
CA ASN A 700 12.77 6.73 -18.52
C ASN A 700 12.27 5.33 -18.11
N THR A 701 11.67 5.23 -16.93
CA THR A 701 11.19 3.95 -16.39
C THR A 701 9.82 4.09 -15.73
N TRP A 702 8.94 3.13 -16.00
CA TRP A 702 7.70 2.96 -15.26
C TRP A 702 7.93 2.16 -13.97
N MET A 703 7.24 2.58 -12.94
CA MET A 703 7.15 1.90 -11.64
C MET A 703 5.69 1.52 -11.46
N TYR A 704 5.41 0.23 -11.27
CA TYR A 704 4.11 -0.22 -10.81
C TYR A 704 3.98 0.04 -9.31
N ILE A 705 2.90 0.71 -8.91
CA ILE A 705 2.66 1.10 -7.53
C ILE A 705 1.74 0.06 -6.82
N PHE A 706 0.58 -0.34 -7.37
CA PHE A 706 -0.28 -1.49 -6.91
C PHE A 706 -1.57 -1.72 -7.75
N GLY A 707 -2.34 -2.82 -7.53
CA GLY A 707 -3.68 -3.17 -8.09
C GLY A 707 -4.21 -4.62 -7.79
N GLY A 708 -5.51 -4.91 -7.99
CA GLY A 708 -6.19 -6.14 -7.49
C GLY A 708 -6.79 -7.10 -8.55
N GLY A 709 -6.81 -8.42 -8.25
CA GLY A 709 -7.25 -9.51 -9.14
C GLY A 709 -8.78 -9.70 -9.28
N THR A 710 -9.20 -10.33 -10.39
CA THR A 710 -10.56 -10.41 -10.94
C THR A 710 -11.52 -11.40 -10.24
N ARG A 711 -12.79 -11.01 -10.01
CA ARG A 711 -13.94 -11.93 -9.81
C ARG A 711 -14.52 -12.37 -11.15
N GLY A 712 -14.56 -13.67 -11.43
CA GLY A 712 -15.29 -14.23 -12.58
C GLY A 712 -16.79 -14.39 -12.30
N SER A 713 -17.64 -13.99 -13.26
CA SER A 713 -19.10 -14.13 -13.19
C SER A 713 -19.62 -15.30 -14.05
N SER A 714 -20.25 -16.27 -13.37
CA SER A 714 -21.34 -17.19 -13.78
C SER A 714 -21.41 -17.80 -15.19
N SER A 715 -21.36 -19.15 -15.26
CA SER A 715 -22.31 -19.95 -16.05
C SER A 715 -22.41 -21.39 -15.52
N SER A 716 -23.65 -21.86 -15.39
CA SER A 716 -24.14 -23.20 -15.05
C SER A 716 -23.27 -24.42 -15.42
N THR A 717 -22.53 -24.94 -14.45
CA THR A 717 -22.27 -26.38 -14.21
C THR A 717 -22.06 -26.56 -12.72
N ALA A 718 -22.70 -27.57 -12.13
CA ALA A 718 -22.80 -27.83 -10.69
C ALA A 718 -21.55 -27.41 -9.89
N ASN A 719 -21.71 -26.43 -8.99
CA ASN A 719 -20.74 -26.22 -7.92
C ASN A 719 -20.86 -27.44 -7.01
N SER A 720 -20.01 -28.44 -7.20
CA SER A 720 -19.80 -29.46 -6.18
C SER A 720 -19.27 -28.77 -4.94
N LEU A 721 -19.90 -29.01 -3.79
CA LEU A 721 -19.35 -28.63 -2.50
C LEU A 721 -17.94 -29.19 -2.37
N LEU A 722 -17.13 -28.52 -1.58
CA LEU A 722 -15.77 -28.95 -1.32
C LEU A 722 -15.75 -29.94 -0.16
N SER A 723 -14.71 -30.75 -0.14
CA SER A 723 -14.45 -31.68 0.96
C SER A 723 -13.00 -31.59 1.44
N ASP A 724 -12.32 -30.51 1.06
CA ASP A 724 -10.94 -30.18 1.41
C ASP A 724 -10.82 -29.71 2.87
N LEU A 725 -9.64 -29.95 3.45
CA LEU A 725 -9.27 -29.51 4.79
C LEU A 725 -7.91 -28.84 4.70
N PHE A 726 -7.75 -27.70 5.36
CA PHE A 726 -6.49 -26.99 5.41
C PHE A 726 -6.12 -26.67 6.85
N ARG A 727 -4.83 -26.78 7.16
CA ARG A 727 -4.24 -26.30 8.40
C ARG A 727 -3.32 -25.13 8.09
N TYR A 728 -3.54 -24.04 8.79
CA TYR A 728 -2.63 -22.91 8.81
C TYR A 728 -1.71 -23.04 10.01
N ASP A 729 -0.41 -22.94 9.78
CA ASP A 729 0.61 -22.95 10.83
C ASP A 729 1.06 -21.51 11.09
N LEU A 730 0.73 -21.01 12.29
CA LEU A 730 1.05 -19.66 12.74
C LEU A 730 2.56 -19.39 12.85
N ALA A 731 3.38 -20.42 13.09
CA ALA A 731 4.82 -20.26 13.25
C ALA A 731 5.56 -20.24 11.90
N SER A 732 5.01 -20.92 10.90
CA SER A 732 5.60 -20.98 9.55
C SER A 732 4.85 -20.12 8.51
N ASP A 733 3.78 -19.43 8.91
CA ASP A 733 2.89 -18.65 8.04
C ASP A 733 2.52 -19.40 6.75
N SER A 734 2.17 -20.67 6.91
CA SER A 734 1.96 -21.56 5.76
C SER A 734 0.68 -22.35 5.86
N TRP A 735 0.02 -22.51 4.72
CA TRP A 735 -1.15 -23.36 4.56
C TRP A 735 -0.70 -24.75 4.09
N THR A 736 -1.06 -25.77 4.87
CA THR A 736 -0.90 -27.17 4.49
C THR A 736 -2.28 -27.75 4.19
N GLN A 737 -2.45 -28.31 2.99
CA GLN A 737 -3.65 -29.08 2.68
C GLN A 737 -3.55 -30.46 3.35
N LEU A 738 -4.57 -30.81 4.13
CA LEU A 738 -4.71 -32.07 4.85
C LEU A 738 -5.68 -33.00 4.12
N THR A 739 -5.82 -34.24 4.60
CA THR A 739 -6.75 -35.19 4.00
C THR A 739 -8.20 -34.74 4.24
N GLY A 740 -8.86 -34.39 3.14
CA GLY A 740 -10.27 -34.04 3.13
C GLY A 740 -11.20 -35.19 3.50
N HIS A 741 -12.41 -34.88 3.97
CA HIS A 741 -13.44 -35.90 4.19
C HIS A 741 -14.01 -36.38 2.85
N THR A 742 -14.57 -37.59 2.78
CA THR A 742 -15.11 -38.13 1.51
C THR A 742 -16.49 -37.60 1.14
N THR A 743 -17.18 -36.95 2.07
CA THR A 743 -18.51 -36.36 1.86
C THR A 743 -18.39 -34.84 1.82
N PRO A 744 -18.53 -34.21 0.63
CA PRO A 744 -18.64 -32.77 0.49
C PRO A 744 -19.77 -32.17 1.32
N ARG A 745 -19.53 -31.02 1.95
CA ARG A 745 -20.55 -30.34 2.78
C ARG A 745 -20.32 -28.84 2.93
N ALA A 746 -21.40 -28.10 3.17
CA ALA A 746 -21.36 -26.69 3.53
C ALA A 746 -22.29 -26.41 4.72
N ARG A 747 -22.20 -25.20 5.30
CA ARG A 747 -23.12 -24.71 6.35
C ARG A 747 -23.17 -25.60 7.61
N HIS A 748 -22.06 -26.27 7.92
CA HIS A 748 -21.88 -27.08 9.12
C HIS A 748 -21.29 -26.24 10.26
N ALA A 749 -21.35 -26.76 11.49
CA ALA A 749 -20.62 -26.21 12.62
C ALA A 749 -19.42 -27.08 12.97
N ALA A 750 -18.35 -26.46 13.45
CA ALA A 750 -17.14 -27.17 13.89
C ALA A 750 -16.64 -26.59 15.21
N VAL A 751 -16.12 -27.44 16.08
CA VAL A 751 -15.47 -27.06 17.35
C VAL A 751 -14.16 -27.81 17.52
N TRP A 752 -13.26 -27.24 18.32
CA TRP A 752 -12.01 -27.91 18.71
C TRP A 752 -12.13 -28.49 20.12
N ASP A 753 -11.95 -29.80 20.25
CA ASP A 753 -11.77 -30.48 21.52
C ASP A 753 -10.33 -30.25 21.99
N SER A 754 -10.15 -29.28 22.88
CA SER A 754 -8.85 -28.92 23.46
C SER A 754 -8.24 -30.02 24.35
N ASN A 755 -9.02 -30.99 24.82
CA ASN A 755 -8.53 -32.03 25.72
C ASN A 755 -7.91 -33.20 24.95
N LEU A 756 -8.40 -33.46 23.74
CA LEU A 756 -7.96 -34.57 22.89
C LEU A 756 -7.29 -34.14 21.58
N ASP A 757 -7.22 -32.84 21.33
CA ASP A 757 -6.63 -32.21 20.15
C ASP A 757 -7.30 -32.69 18.85
N ARG A 758 -8.62 -32.54 18.78
CA ARG A 758 -9.44 -33.02 17.65
C ARG A 758 -10.46 -31.98 17.21
N MET A 759 -10.75 -31.96 15.92
CA MET A 759 -11.88 -31.19 15.40
C MET A 759 -13.13 -32.06 15.36
N ILE A 760 -14.24 -31.55 15.88
CA ILE A 760 -15.55 -32.17 15.82
C ILE A 760 -16.43 -31.33 14.91
N VAL A 761 -16.99 -31.95 13.87
CA VAL A 761 -17.89 -31.33 12.91
C VAL A 761 -19.29 -31.92 13.08
N PHE A 762 -20.29 -31.06 13.06
CA PHE A 762 -21.70 -31.47 13.11
C PHE A 762 -22.50 -30.80 12.00
N SER A 763 -23.41 -31.59 11.40
CA SER A 763 -24.44 -31.16 10.45
C SER A 763 -23.93 -30.58 9.12
N GLY A 764 -24.77 -29.77 8.46
CA GLY A 764 -24.52 -29.14 7.18
C GLY A 764 -25.45 -29.62 6.08
N GLU A 765 -25.09 -29.32 4.84
CA GLU A 765 -25.83 -29.67 3.64
C GLU A 765 -24.91 -30.41 2.67
N ALA A 766 -25.39 -31.50 2.07
CA ALA A 766 -24.71 -32.23 0.99
C ALA A 766 -25.02 -31.64 -0.40
N ASP A 767 -24.30 -32.11 -1.42
CA ASP A 767 -24.47 -31.65 -2.82
C ASP A 767 -25.91 -31.75 -3.34
N ASP A 768 -26.64 -32.78 -2.90
CA ASP A 768 -28.03 -33.02 -3.28
C ASP A 768 -29.04 -32.24 -2.43
N LYS A 769 -28.57 -31.27 -1.63
CA LYS A 769 -29.34 -30.47 -0.68
C LYS A 769 -29.88 -31.25 0.52
N THR A 770 -29.44 -32.49 0.73
CA THR A 770 -29.79 -33.24 1.92
C THR A 770 -29.14 -32.59 3.14
N LYS A 771 -29.97 -32.22 4.14
CA LYS A 771 -29.49 -31.76 5.45
C LYS A 771 -28.89 -32.93 6.21
N LEU A 772 -27.72 -32.70 6.79
CA LEU A 772 -26.93 -33.70 7.51
C LEU A 772 -27.14 -33.53 9.02
N GLY A 773 -27.16 -34.66 9.74
CA GLY A 773 -27.23 -34.72 11.20
C GLY A 773 -26.14 -35.63 11.78
N ASP A 774 -25.11 -35.91 10.99
CA ASP A 774 -23.96 -36.72 11.39
C ASP A 774 -22.96 -35.92 12.24
N VAL A 775 -22.16 -36.64 13.02
CA VAL A 775 -20.99 -36.12 13.73
C VAL A 775 -19.75 -36.72 13.09
N LEU A 776 -18.77 -35.89 12.76
CA LEU A 776 -17.47 -36.30 12.26
C LEU A 776 -16.37 -35.82 13.21
N GLU A 777 -15.37 -36.66 13.44
CA GLU A 777 -14.17 -36.33 14.22
C GLU A 777 -12.94 -36.41 13.32
N TYR A 778 -12.14 -35.34 13.27
CA TYR A 778 -10.84 -35.31 12.62
C TYR A 778 -9.72 -35.37 13.65
N ASP A 779 -8.80 -36.31 13.44
CA ASP A 779 -7.59 -36.49 14.24
C ASP A 779 -6.37 -35.93 13.48
N PRO A 780 -5.81 -34.78 13.91
CA PRO A 780 -4.66 -34.16 13.25
C PRO A 780 -3.36 -34.95 13.42
N ALA A 781 -3.26 -35.84 14.41
CA ALA A 781 -2.05 -36.62 14.65
C ALA A 781 -1.91 -37.77 13.64
N SER A 782 -3.03 -38.37 13.24
CA SER A 782 -3.07 -39.44 12.23
C SER A 782 -3.56 -38.98 10.85
N ASP A 783 -4.02 -37.74 10.70
CA ASP A 783 -4.66 -37.19 9.50
C ASP A 783 -5.84 -38.07 9.02
N THR A 784 -6.71 -38.45 9.95
CA THR A 784 -7.82 -39.36 9.68
C THR A 784 -9.15 -38.84 10.21
N TRP A 785 -10.21 -39.12 9.46
CA TRP A 785 -11.59 -38.90 9.87
C TRP A 785 -12.23 -40.14 10.48
N SER A 786 -13.13 -39.95 11.43
CA SER A 786 -13.97 -41.00 12.00
C SER A 786 -15.40 -40.50 12.24
N SER A 787 -16.37 -41.41 12.22
CA SER A 787 -17.78 -41.10 12.48
C SER A 787 -18.21 -41.81 13.77
N PRO A 788 -18.22 -41.13 14.93
CA PRO A 788 -18.64 -41.76 16.18
C PRO A 788 -20.11 -42.17 16.13
N THR A 789 -20.47 -43.24 16.83
CA THR A 789 -21.86 -43.67 16.93
C THR A 789 -22.68 -42.62 17.68
N ILE A 790 -23.74 -42.13 17.04
CA ILE A 790 -24.67 -41.18 17.63
C ILE A 790 -25.64 -41.95 18.54
N SER A 791 -25.67 -41.61 19.82
CA SER A 791 -26.60 -42.13 20.81
C SER A 791 -27.27 -40.97 21.56
N GLY A 792 -28.36 -41.25 22.29
CA GLY A 792 -29.09 -40.23 23.05
C GLY A 792 -30.09 -39.42 22.23
N SER A 793 -30.44 -38.23 22.71
CA SER A 793 -31.45 -37.32 22.11
C SER A 793 -30.81 -36.40 21.07
N ALA A 794 -30.41 -36.98 19.94
CA ALA A 794 -29.74 -36.25 18.86
C ALA A 794 -30.63 -35.15 18.25
N PRO A 795 -30.07 -33.97 17.92
CA PRO A 795 -30.79 -32.93 17.21
C PRO A 795 -31.19 -33.36 15.80
N VAL A 796 -32.30 -32.80 15.32
CA VAL A 796 -32.74 -32.93 13.92
C VAL A 796 -31.67 -32.37 12.98
N ALA A 797 -31.46 -33.03 11.84
CA ALA A 797 -30.57 -32.57 10.77
C ALA A 797 -30.92 -31.13 10.36
N ARG A 798 -29.90 -30.27 10.30
CA ARG A 798 -30.07 -28.82 10.14
C ARG A 798 -28.83 -28.17 9.53
N VAL A 799 -28.99 -26.97 9.01
CA VAL A 799 -27.87 -26.14 8.52
C VAL A 799 -27.68 -24.92 9.40
N GLU A 800 -26.46 -24.37 9.40
CA GLU A 800 -26.07 -23.17 10.13
C GLU A 800 -26.42 -23.19 11.64
N PRO A 801 -26.18 -24.31 12.37
CA PRO A 801 -26.26 -24.27 13.82
C PRO A 801 -25.05 -23.54 14.40
N VAL A 802 -25.20 -23.08 15.63
CA VAL A 802 -24.08 -22.59 16.45
C VAL A 802 -23.55 -23.75 17.27
N ALA A 803 -22.24 -23.93 17.29
CA ALA A 803 -21.58 -24.87 18.20
C ALA A 803 -20.38 -24.22 18.90
N VAL A 804 -20.22 -24.51 20.18
CA VAL A 804 -19.07 -24.09 20.99
C VAL A 804 -18.57 -25.22 21.89
N TRP A 805 -17.30 -25.18 22.27
CA TRP A 805 -16.69 -26.18 23.14
C TRP A 805 -16.62 -25.68 24.60
N ASP A 806 -17.23 -26.40 25.53
CA ASP A 806 -17.04 -26.20 26.96
C ASP A 806 -16.03 -27.22 27.50
N ALA A 807 -14.77 -26.79 27.62
CA ALA A 807 -13.68 -27.61 28.14
C ALA A 807 -13.94 -28.12 29.59
N THR A 808 -14.76 -27.41 30.37
CA THR A 808 -15.08 -27.78 31.76
C THR A 808 -16.03 -28.98 31.81
N SER A 809 -17.03 -29.01 30.93
CA SER A 809 -17.96 -30.15 30.81
C SER A 809 -17.51 -31.19 29.80
N ASN A 810 -16.41 -30.94 29.09
CA ASN A 810 -15.89 -31.78 28.00
C ASN A 810 -16.97 -32.10 26.97
N SER A 811 -17.71 -31.06 26.57
CA SER A 811 -18.88 -31.19 25.72
C SER A 811 -18.95 -30.09 24.67
N MET A 812 -19.51 -30.44 23.51
CA MET A 812 -19.93 -29.48 22.51
C MET A 812 -21.36 -29.04 22.83
N LEU A 813 -21.55 -27.75 23.08
CA LEU A 813 -22.86 -27.13 23.20
C LEU A 813 -23.30 -26.64 21.83
N MET A 814 -24.54 -26.96 21.44
CA MET A 814 -25.10 -26.61 20.15
C MET A 814 -26.51 -26.05 20.29
N CYS A 815 -26.81 -24.98 19.55
CA CYS A 815 -28.17 -24.45 19.43
C CYS A 815 -28.41 -23.85 18.03
N CYS A 816 -29.62 -23.35 17.78
CA CYS A 816 -29.99 -22.71 16.52
C CYS A 816 -29.97 -23.66 15.30
N GLY A 817 -30.22 -23.10 14.12
CA GLY A 817 -30.11 -23.75 12.81
C GLY A 817 -31.46 -23.93 12.11
N GLU A 818 -31.40 -24.24 10.81
CA GLU A 818 -32.57 -24.37 9.93
C GLU A 818 -32.84 -25.85 9.58
N GLY A 819 -34.06 -26.33 9.86
CA GLY A 819 -34.59 -27.65 9.51
C GLY A 819 -35.42 -27.66 8.22
N ASP A 820 -35.92 -28.83 7.80
CA ASP A 820 -36.62 -29.02 6.51
C ASP A 820 -38.14 -29.11 6.62
N VAL A 821 -38.83 -28.51 5.63
CA VAL A 821 -39.95 -29.15 4.89
C VAL A 821 -39.90 -28.73 3.40
N ASP A 822 -39.75 -29.71 2.51
CA ASP A 822 -39.99 -29.79 1.04
C ASP A 822 -39.64 -28.64 0.05
N VAL A 823 -38.62 -28.95 -0.78
CA VAL A 823 -38.44 -28.75 -2.24
C VAL A 823 -39.31 -27.70 -2.98
N TYR A 824 -38.63 -26.70 -3.59
CA TYR A 824 -39.08 -25.67 -4.56
C TYR A 824 -39.73 -24.38 -4.01
N SER A 825 -38.89 -23.42 -3.59
CA SER A 825 -39.00 -21.95 -3.87
C SER A 825 -38.45 -21.13 -2.69
N PRO A 826 -37.42 -20.28 -2.87
CA PRO A 826 -36.84 -19.49 -1.78
C PRO A 826 -37.72 -18.32 -1.28
N PHE A 827 -39.00 -18.21 -1.65
CA PHE A 827 -39.81 -17.03 -1.31
C PHE A 827 -41.28 -17.27 -0.91
N THR A 828 -41.75 -18.50 -0.65
CA THR A 828 -43.19 -18.69 -0.37
C THR A 828 -43.61 -19.70 0.69
N ASP A 829 -42.70 -20.45 1.35
CA ASP A 829 -43.15 -21.46 2.31
C ASP A 829 -43.01 -21.01 3.78
N SER A 830 -44.14 -21.00 4.49
CA SER A 830 -44.29 -20.64 5.90
C SER A 830 -43.91 -21.78 6.87
N THR A 831 -43.10 -22.74 6.45
CA THR A 831 -42.86 -24.01 7.18
C THR A 831 -41.39 -24.34 7.47
N ALA A 832 -40.42 -23.52 7.02
CA ALA A 832 -39.02 -23.70 7.41
C ALA A 832 -38.85 -23.48 8.93
N SER A 833 -38.44 -24.53 9.64
CA SER A 833 -38.30 -24.51 11.10
C SER A 833 -36.90 -24.05 11.49
N ALA A 834 -36.78 -22.84 12.04
CA ALA A 834 -35.58 -22.46 12.78
C ALA A 834 -35.69 -22.98 14.21
N TYR A 835 -34.56 -23.36 14.80
CA TYR A 835 -34.53 -23.96 16.13
C TYR A 835 -33.99 -23.00 17.20
N ASN A 836 -34.34 -23.26 18.45
CA ASN A 836 -33.79 -22.61 19.65
C ASN A 836 -33.51 -23.62 20.77
N ASP A 837 -33.46 -24.92 20.44
CA ASP A 837 -33.12 -25.97 21.39
C ASP A 837 -31.61 -25.95 21.72
N LEU A 838 -31.27 -26.28 22.96
CA LEU A 838 -29.88 -26.40 23.41
C LEU A 838 -29.53 -27.87 23.61
N ARG A 839 -28.47 -28.30 22.94
CA ARG A 839 -28.00 -29.68 22.90
C ARG A 839 -26.58 -29.75 23.39
N SER A 840 -26.25 -30.78 24.15
CA SER A 840 -24.91 -31.10 24.59
C SER A 840 -24.48 -32.43 23.99
N TYR A 841 -23.36 -32.45 23.27
CA TYR A 841 -22.73 -33.66 22.79
C TYR A 841 -21.49 -33.98 23.63
N VAL A 842 -21.48 -35.16 24.25
CA VAL A 842 -20.31 -35.69 24.96
C VAL A 842 -19.87 -36.96 24.26
N ARG A 843 -18.59 -37.01 23.85
CA ARG A 843 -18.00 -38.16 23.18
C ARG A 843 -18.21 -39.44 24.01
N GLY A 844 -18.71 -40.50 23.37
CA GLY A 844 -19.01 -41.79 24.01
C GLY A 844 -20.30 -41.82 24.86
N SER A 845 -20.84 -40.66 25.27
CA SER A 845 -22.10 -40.57 26.02
C SER A 845 -23.28 -40.13 25.15
N GLY A 846 -23.01 -39.54 23.97
CA GLY A 846 -24.01 -39.14 23.00
C GLY A 846 -24.60 -37.75 23.25
N TRP A 847 -25.74 -37.49 22.64
CA TRP A 847 -26.47 -36.23 22.75
C TRP A 847 -27.42 -36.20 23.93
N THR A 848 -27.45 -35.07 24.63
CA THR A 848 -28.41 -34.75 25.68
C THR A 848 -29.08 -33.42 25.36
N GLU A 849 -30.40 -33.36 25.46
CA GLU A 849 -31.14 -32.10 25.47
C GLU A 849 -30.98 -31.43 26.83
N LEU A 850 -30.48 -30.20 26.85
CA LEU A 850 -30.39 -29.43 28.07
C LEU A 850 -31.74 -28.74 28.27
N VAL A 851 -32.44 -29.04 29.37
CA VAL A 851 -33.70 -28.37 29.73
C VAL A 851 -33.37 -27.10 30.50
N GLN A 852 -33.65 -25.96 29.89
CA GLN A 852 -33.25 -24.64 30.38
C GLN A 852 -34.47 -23.77 30.76
N SER A 853 -34.22 -22.77 31.60
CA SER A 853 -35.22 -21.74 31.92
C SER A 853 -35.07 -20.53 30.99
N GLY A 854 -36.16 -19.82 30.68
CA GLY A 854 -36.17 -18.76 29.67
C GLY A 854 -36.18 -19.28 28.23
N SER A 855 -36.29 -18.37 27.26
CA SER A 855 -36.34 -18.68 25.83
C SER A 855 -35.81 -17.51 25.03
N PHE A 856 -35.32 -17.78 23.81
CA PHE A 856 -34.98 -16.76 22.82
C PHE A 856 -35.67 -17.08 21.49
N THR A 857 -35.78 -16.08 20.62
CA THR A 857 -36.37 -16.21 19.29
C THR A 857 -35.60 -17.23 18.45
N GLN A 858 -36.33 -18.20 17.89
CA GLN A 858 -35.80 -19.22 16.97
C GLN A 858 -35.07 -18.56 15.79
N ARG A 859 -33.89 -19.09 15.44
CA ARG A 859 -33.02 -18.45 14.44
C ARG A 859 -31.96 -19.38 13.86
N TYR A 860 -31.37 -18.97 12.75
CA TYR A 860 -30.19 -19.56 12.11
C TYR A 860 -29.27 -18.43 11.60
N ALA A 861 -28.13 -18.77 10.99
CA ALA A 861 -27.13 -17.81 10.50
C ALA A 861 -26.57 -16.86 11.59
N VAL A 862 -26.41 -17.40 12.81
CA VAL A 862 -26.01 -16.64 14.00
C VAL A 862 -24.49 -16.58 14.10
N ALA A 863 -23.95 -15.39 14.38
CA ALA A 863 -22.57 -15.25 14.83
C ALA A 863 -22.53 -15.53 16.35
N ALA A 864 -21.65 -16.41 16.83
CA ALA A 864 -21.64 -16.75 18.25
C ALA A 864 -20.25 -17.09 18.78
N ALA A 865 -20.06 -16.88 20.08
CA ALA A 865 -18.81 -17.16 20.78
C ALA A 865 -19.05 -17.64 22.21
N TRP A 866 -18.05 -18.32 22.77
CA TRP A 866 -18.08 -18.87 24.13
C TRP A 866 -17.18 -18.05 25.06
N ASP A 867 -17.80 -17.45 26.08
CA ASP A 867 -17.08 -16.91 27.22
C ASP A 867 -16.76 -18.05 28.17
N ALA A 868 -15.49 -18.47 28.15
CA ALA A 868 -14.99 -19.53 29.00
C ALA A 868 -14.96 -19.15 30.49
N ALA A 869 -14.82 -17.86 30.83
CA ALA A 869 -14.76 -17.40 32.21
C ALA A 869 -16.15 -17.38 32.86
N ALA A 870 -17.16 -16.85 32.18
CA ALA A 870 -18.54 -16.86 32.65
C ALA A 870 -19.30 -18.16 32.32
N ARG A 871 -18.67 -19.09 31.59
CA ARG A 871 -19.29 -20.31 31.03
C ARG A 871 -20.60 -20.00 30.32
N SER A 872 -20.55 -19.02 29.42
CA SER A 872 -21.74 -18.50 28.74
C SER A 872 -21.57 -18.48 27.22
N LEU A 873 -22.60 -18.92 26.51
CA LEU A 873 -22.71 -18.85 25.06
C LEU A 873 -23.46 -17.58 24.68
N VAL A 874 -22.86 -16.72 23.86
CA VAL A 874 -23.50 -15.49 23.38
C VAL A 874 -23.63 -15.55 21.86
N GLY A 875 -24.85 -15.34 21.36
CA GLY A 875 -25.16 -15.31 19.93
C GLY A 875 -25.72 -13.97 19.50
N PHE A 876 -25.32 -13.52 18.32
CA PHE A 876 -25.59 -12.21 17.74
C PHE A 876 -26.39 -12.35 16.44
N GLY A 877 -27.50 -11.61 16.37
CA GLY A 877 -28.32 -11.51 15.17
C GLY A 877 -28.97 -12.83 14.75
N GLY A 878 -29.00 -13.08 13.44
CA GLY A 878 -29.58 -14.26 12.81
C GLY A 878 -30.89 -13.99 12.07
N TYR A 879 -31.44 -15.01 11.42
CA TYR A 879 -32.65 -14.90 10.60
C TYR A 879 -33.78 -15.79 11.11
N TRP A 880 -35.03 -15.30 11.01
CA TRP A 880 -36.25 -15.99 11.43
C TRP A 880 -37.35 -15.99 10.35
N TYR A 881 -37.90 -17.18 10.04
CA TYR A 881 -38.99 -17.40 9.08
C TYR A 881 -40.40 -17.12 9.66
N GLY A 882 -40.58 -15.99 10.35
CA GLY A 882 -41.92 -15.50 10.70
C GLY A 882 -42.71 -15.08 9.45
N SER A 883 -43.95 -14.62 9.62
CA SER A 883 -44.87 -14.21 8.54
C SER A 883 -44.38 -13.10 7.59
N SER A 884 -43.17 -12.56 7.83
CA SER A 884 -42.51 -11.55 7.01
C SER A 884 -41.01 -11.77 6.75
N GLY A 885 -40.39 -12.86 7.24
CA GLY A 885 -38.94 -13.09 7.12
C GLY A 885 -38.09 -11.96 7.75
N ASN A 886 -37.65 -12.12 8.99
CA ASN A 886 -37.03 -11.04 9.75
C ASN A 886 -35.57 -11.38 10.12
N TYR A 887 -34.67 -10.47 9.75
CA TYR A 887 -33.33 -10.38 10.33
C TYR A 887 -33.48 -9.89 11.77
N LEU A 888 -32.84 -10.56 12.71
CA LEU A 888 -32.95 -10.26 14.12
C LEU A 888 -31.91 -9.23 14.53
N SER A 889 -32.38 -8.20 15.21
CA SER A 889 -31.57 -7.17 15.85
C SER A 889 -31.50 -7.47 17.35
N SER A 890 -31.20 -8.71 17.71
CA SER A 890 -31.14 -9.15 19.12
C SER A 890 -29.93 -10.06 19.37
N ILE A 891 -29.40 -9.98 20.57
CA ILE A 891 -28.43 -10.94 21.12
C ILE A 891 -29.15 -11.91 22.05
N PHE A 892 -28.68 -13.15 22.12
CA PHE A 892 -29.08 -14.09 23.16
C PHE A 892 -27.85 -14.57 23.94
N SER A 893 -28.04 -14.85 25.22
CA SER A 893 -27.02 -15.45 26.07
C SER A 893 -27.57 -16.69 26.78
N TYR A 894 -26.82 -17.79 26.76
CA TYR A 894 -27.03 -18.94 27.64
C TYR A 894 -25.95 -18.96 28.71
N SER A 895 -26.34 -19.03 29.98
CA SER A 895 -25.40 -19.27 31.08
C SER A 895 -25.46 -20.71 31.55
N ALA A 896 -24.33 -21.41 31.54
CA ALA A 896 -24.24 -22.76 32.08
C ALA A 896 -24.35 -22.80 33.61
N ALA A 897 -24.11 -21.67 34.30
CA ALA A 897 -24.19 -21.59 35.76
C ALA A 897 -25.65 -21.55 36.24
N SER A 898 -26.51 -20.77 35.59
CA SER A 898 -27.94 -20.67 35.90
C SER A 898 -28.83 -21.60 35.04
N ASN A 899 -28.27 -22.22 34.00
CA ASN A 899 -28.98 -23.03 33.02
C ASN A 899 -30.21 -22.27 32.46
N SER A 900 -29.97 -21.06 31.96
CA SER A 900 -31.02 -20.16 31.48
C SER A 900 -30.61 -19.38 30.23
N PHE A 901 -31.59 -19.11 29.36
CA PHE A 901 -31.46 -18.15 28.27
C PHE A 901 -31.95 -16.76 28.67
N SER A 902 -31.35 -15.76 28.06
CA SER A 902 -31.82 -14.37 28.06
C SER A 902 -31.64 -13.78 26.66
N GLU A 903 -32.53 -12.88 26.25
CA GLU A 903 -32.48 -12.22 24.94
C GLU A 903 -32.59 -10.71 25.14
N TYR A 904 -31.77 -9.95 24.42
CA TYR A 904 -31.65 -8.50 24.55
C TYR A 904 -31.61 -7.83 23.16
N ASP A 905 -32.05 -6.59 23.08
CA ASP A 905 -32.00 -5.82 21.83
C ASP A 905 -30.54 -5.48 21.43
N PHE A 906 -30.25 -5.51 20.14
CA PHE A 906 -28.95 -5.24 19.54
C PHE A 906 -29.08 -4.30 18.33
N PRO A 907 -28.23 -3.26 18.19
CA PRO A 907 -28.31 -2.33 17.06
C PRO A 907 -27.87 -3.00 15.74
N GLY A 908 -28.73 -2.94 14.72
CA GLY A 908 -28.43 -3.44 13.37
C GLY A 908 -28.77 -4.91 13.19
N ALA A 909 -29.68 -5.19 12.26
CA ALA A 909 -30.05 -6.57 11.93
C ALA A 909 -28.99 -7.20 11.01
N GLN A 910 -28.29 -8.21 11.52
CA GLN A 910 -27.20 -8.90 10.82
C GLN A 910 -27.41 -10.42 10.83
N ASP A 911 -27.06 -11.09 9.73
CA ASP A 911 -26.93 -12.54 9.63
C ASP A 911 -25.58 -12.92 9.00
N CYS A 912 -25.12 -14.16 9.16
CA CYS A 912 -23.87 -14.67 8.56
C CYS A 912 -22.58 -13.95 9.00
N GLY A 913 -22.54 -13.37 10.20
CA GLY A 913 -21.32 -12.81 10.80
C GLY A 913 -20.44 -13.87 11.48
N ALA A 914 -19.23 -13.47 11.86
CA ALA A 914 -18.33 -14.24 12.72
C ALA A 914 -18.18 -13.54 14.07
N ALA A 915 -18.11 -14.30 15.17
CA ALA A 915 -17.86 -13.76 16.50
C ALA A 915 -16.68 -14.47 17.18
N VAL A 916 -15.91 -13.74 17.98
CA VAL A 916 -14.81 -14.28 18.79
C VAL A 916 -14.83 -13.66 20.19
N TRP A 917 -14.47 -14.45 21.20
CA TRP A 917 -14.29 -14.01 22.57
C TRP A 917 -12.81 -13.69 22.83
N ASN A 918 -12.53 -12.53 23.41
CA ASN A 918 -11.22 -12.15 23.91
C ASN A 918 -11.16 -12.39 25.43
N PRO A 919 -10.51 -13.48 25.89
CA PRO A 919 -10.48 -13.83 27.31
C PRO A 919 -9.62 -12.87 28.15
N THR A 920 -8.71 -12.12 27.54
CA THR A 920 -7.83 -11.18 28.25
C THR A 920 -8.54 -9.86 28.52
N ALA A 921 -9.32 -9.38 27.55
CA ALA A 921 -10.03 -8.10 27.66
C ALA A 921 -11.46 -8.24 28.21
N GLY A 922 -12.03 -9.45 28.17
CA GLY A 922 -13.42 -9.67 28.61
C GLY A 922 -14.45 -9.21 27.57
N ASP A 923 -14.11 -9.26 26.27
CA ASP A 923 -14.93 -8.69 25.20
C ASP A 923 -15.30 -9.69 24.12
N PHE A 924 -16.48 -9.51 23.52
CA PHE A 924 -16.84 -10.12 22.25
C PHE A 924 -16.53 -9.20 21.08
N TYR A 925 -16.01 -9.78 20.01
CA TYR A 925 -15.83 -9.12 18.72
C TYR A 925 -16.70 -9.79 17.68
N VAL A 926 -17.49 -9.02 16.94
CA VAL A 926 -18.38 -9.51 15.87
C VAL A 926 -18.04 -8.79 14.58
N PHE A 927 -17.85 -9.54 13.50
CA PHE A 927 -17.44 -9.00 12.20
C PHE A 927 -18.21 -9.65 11.06
N GLY A 928 -18.48 -8.88 10.01
CA GLY A 928 -19.09 -9.40 8.79
C GLY A 928 -20.60 -9.56 8.88
N GLY A 929 -21.16 -10.31 7.94
CA GLY A 929 -22.59 -10.58 7.84
C GLY A 929 -23.34 -9.59 6.94
N TRP A 930 -24.55 -9.94 6.52
CA TRP A 930 -25.40 -9.08 5.69
C TRP A 930 -26.25 -8.18 6.57
N ASN A 931 -26.07 -6.87 6.40
CA ASN A 931 -26.83 -5.86 7.12
C ASN A 931 -28.05 -5.48 6.28
N LYS A 932 -29.25 -5.81 6.76
CA LYS A 932 -30.51 -5.54 6.04
C LYS A 932 -30.74 -4.04 5.82
N GLU A 933 -30.39 -3.22 6.81
CA GLU A 933 -30.61 -1.77 6.76
C GLU A 933 -29.66 -1.09 5.77
N ALA A 934 -28.42 -1.58 5.66
CA ALA A 934 -27.43 -1.09 4.70
C ALA A 934 -27.61 -1.67 3.29
N GLY A 935 -28.25 -2.84 3.16
CA GLY A 935 -28.37 -3.57 1.89
C GLY A 935 -27.01 -4.05 1.36
N SER A 936 -26.05 -4.26 2.25
CA SER A 936 -24.68 -4.67 1.95
C SER A 936 -24.11 -5.59 3.02
N TYR A 937 -23.01 -6.27 2.70
CA TYR A 937 -22.20 -6.93 3.73
C TYR A 937 -21.55 -5.86 4.63
N SER A 938 -21.56 -6.13 5.93
CA SER A 938 -20.91 -5.30 6.94
C SER A 938 -19.40 -5.51 6.87
N ASP A 939 -18.64 -4.42 6.75
CA ASP A 939 -17.20 -4.35 6.97
C ASP A 939 -16.87 -3.81 8.37
N GLU A 940 -17.88 -3.71 9.23
CA GLU A 940 -17.76 -3.17 10.58
C GLU A 940 -17.36 -4.27 11.58
N LEU A 941 -16.36 -3.97 12.41
CA LEU A 941 -16.00 -4.75 13.58
C LEU A 941 -16.68 -4.16 14.81
N TRP A 942 -17.56 -4.94 15.43
CA TRP A 942 -18.29 -4.58 16.63
C TRP A 942 -17.58 -5.16 17.84
N ARG A 943 -17.33 -4.33 18.86
CA ARG A 943 -16.86 -4.78 20.18
C ARG A 943 -18.00 -4.66 21.18
N MET A 944 -18.20 -5.70 22.00
CA MET A 944 -19.13 -5.71 23.10
C MET A 944 -18.39 -6.10 24.38
N ASP A 945 -18.39 -5.19 25.35
CA ASP A 945 -17.85 -5.40 26.68
C ASP A 945 -18.79 -6.30 27.50
N ALA A 946 -18.25 -7.33 28.14
CA ALA A 946 -18.99 -8.22 29.02
C ALA A 946 -18.66 -7.90 30.48
N GLU A 947 -19.20 -6.82 31.03
CA GLU A 947 -19.17 -6.58 32.48
C GLU A 947 -20.00 -7.66 33.19
N GLU A 948 -19.33 -8.52 33.97
CA GLU A 948 -19.87 -9.52 34.91
C GLU A 948 -21.34 -9.96 34.70
N GLY A 949 -21.65 -10.55 33.53
CA GLY A 949 -22.93 -11.19 33.27
C GLY A 949 -24.14 -10.26 33.11
N GLN A 950 -23.94 -8.95 32.92
CA GLN A 950 -25.02 -8.02 32.55
C GLN A 950 -24.95 -7.68 31.06
N TYR A 951 -25.65 -8.46 30.24
CA TYR A 951 -25.82 -8.18 28.80
C TYR A 951 -26.98 -7.20 28.51
N GLU A 952 -27.61 -6.68 29.57
CA GLU A 952 -28.76 -5.78 29.52
C GLU A 952 -28.28 -4.32 29.42
N GLY A 953 -28.43 -3.68 28.25
CA GLY A 953 -28.03 -2.28 28.03
C GLY A 953 -26.63 -2.06 27.44
N CYS A 954 -25.96 -3.11 26.99
CA CYS A 954 -24.68 -3.01 26.29
C CYS A 954 -24.81 -2.17 25.01
N LYS A 955 -24.00 -1.11 24.89
CA LYS A 955 -23.92 -0.29 23.68
C LYS A 955 -22.88 -0.90 22.73
N ALA A 956 -23.33 -1.30 21.55
CA ALA A 956 -22.42 -1.63 20.46
C ALA A 956 -21.64 -0.37 20.08
N VAL A 957 -20.32 -0.35 20.31
CA VAL A 957 -19.47 0.78 19.92
C VAL A 957 -18.95 0.48 18.52
N THR A 958 -19.47 1.20 17.53
CA THR A 958 -18.85 1.26 16.21
C THR A 958 -17.49 1.94 16.36
N TYR A 959 -16.40 1.22 16.10
CA TYR A 959 -15.08 1.82 16.16
C TYR A 959 -14.94 2.85 15.03
N CYS A 960 -14.95 4.12 15.41
CA CYS A 960 -14.66 5.28 14.57
C CYS A 960 -13.39 5.95 15.13
N PRO A 961 -12.26 6.05 14.41
CA PRO A 961 -11.11 6.85 14.86
C PRO A 961 -11.27 8.27 14.29
N LEU A 962 -11.33 9.36 15.06
CA LEU A 962 -10.46 9.77 16.16
C LEU A 962 -11.20 10.62 17.23
N PRO A 963 -10.63 10.72 18.45
CA PRO A 963 -11.08 11.63 19.49
C PRO A 963 -10.66 13.09 19.22
N LYS A 964 -11.54 14.01 19.64
CA LYS A 964 -11.29 15.45 19.78
C LYS A 964 -10.07 15.71 20.67
N CYS A 965 -9.12 16.54 20.22
CA CYS A 965 -8.30 17.30 21.16
C CYS A 965 -9.19 18.37 21.83
N PRO A 966 -9.27 18.46 23.17
CA PRO A 966 -9.81 19.64 23.83
C PRO A 966 -8.76 20.78 23.84
N PRO A 967 -9.20 22.04 23.95
CA PRO A 967 -8.30 23.20 23.99
C PRO A 967 -7.48 23.22 25.29
N LYS A 968 -6.27 23.77 25.22
CA LYS A 968 -5.52 24.26 26.39
C LYS A 968 -6.42 25.15 27.25
N ASP A 969 -6.73 24.73 28.46
CA ASP A 969 -6.45 25.48 29.70
C ASP A 969 -7.01 24.77 30.94
N SER A 970 -6.33 25.04 32.05
CA SER A 970 -6.63 24.73 33.47
C SER A 970 -6.13 23.38 34.03
N ALA A 971 -5.26 23.55 35.03
CA ALA A 971 -4.63 22.55 35.87
C ALA A 971 -5.63 21.74 36.71
N PHE A 972 -5.29 20.50 37.06
CA PHE A 972 -5.30 20.03 38.46
C PHE A 972 -4.48 18.73 38.60
N THR A 973 -3.96 18.57 39.81
CA THR A 973 -2.87 17.72 40.27
C THR A 973 -3.22 16.25 40.49
N SER A 974 -2.17 15.43 40.53
CA SER A 974 -2.07 14.01 40.96
C SER A 974 -2.73 13.71 42.33
N PRO A 975 -2.84 12.45 42.80
CA PRO A 975 -2.04 11.24 42.49
C PRO A 975 -2.68 10.25 41.53
#